data_AF-A0A1Y4TC26-F1
#
_entry.id   AF-A0A1Y4TC26-F1
#
_cell.length_a   1.000
_cell.length_b   1.000
_cell.length_c   1.000
_cell.angle_alpha   90.00
_cell.angle_beta   90.00
_cell.angle_gamma   90.00
#
_symmetry.space_group_name_H-M   'P 1'
#
loop_
_entity.id
_entity.type
_entity.pdbx_description
1 polymer ?
#
loop_
_entity_poly.entity_id
_entity_poly.type
_entity_poly.pdbx_seq_one_letter_code
_entity_poly.pdbx_strand_id
1 'polypeptide(L)'
;MNQRDEAKLLEQLEQWNEKDEFSRCIQAIEAIPERERGYLLTVMLSRAYSNLAVLGDHSTHGEDDEVDGNLIRHAIELLESVRAQGEGDPYWNARMGYSCLMAYSSASTTYEYAKRWLSLAPEDPDAQKLVRDCEAYLEEEKALALDWSEREEIIRQETIPPADDDILGHVKVHIDRYFGVYTQVLTDDSDPEYPLEIAVIPPRLEHDYYTLVTLGLSRHRMGFPEERRDEKLERAELLINLPRDWKLTKADCREERWNWPIRMMLATARFAMEDPEVGLESRTTLSEGEEGAPLAEDTDLRGEILLCPGVFGEDSFFCRLPDGDEVNFYQVIPLYWEELQYKLEHGSDALLDLCPDESLEVIDPHRLNVVTDREQLGYDPAEMDNAAGQIQKIRALHLPVDELSACNLMAFYLSWAMKRGQMSNPFLSQYREVVEAVQAGKGPDLREFIRDRLDGKLSTQCFDRRGSGFAQWYAQDNRSNPYVYRRDCRDIALAGLEGRVWNSIAEQEAAYLLLPYTEEIRQSVEQLLDERYQQYLESEFVDDPEERVARAAEGKPAVLPDWDGPLLCYTSDRVAQNGCRVRLMDRLLPEREDMGWESGWAFYSGDEEDVYGEGDEYDESHCGFYDIRDICRIDPDIIRFLNLPYGTMQMRGEDGAWYEVTREDKGEEET
;
A
#
# COMPACT_ATOMS: atom_id res chain seq x y z
N MET A 1 34.29 14.09 39.62
CA MET A 1 33.45 14.39 40.83
C MET A 1 34.08 13.83 42.11
N ASN A 2 33.87 14.42 43.30
CA ASN A 2 34.33 13.82 44.58
C ASN A 2 33.24 12.91 45.18
N GLN A 3 33.62 11.93 46.01
CA GLN A 3 32.70 10.91 46.55
C GLN A 3 31.52 11.48 47.36
N ARG A 4 31.68 12.65 47.99
CA ARG A 4 30.62 13.28 48.80
C ARG A 4 29.56 13.95 47.94
N ASP A 5 29.97 14.51 46.81
CA ASP A 5 29.07 15.14 45.84
C ASP A 5 28.32 14.08 45.02
N GLU A 6 28.98 12.96 44.70
CA GLU A 6 28.36 11.80 44.04
C GLU A 6 27.26 11.17 44.91
N ALA A 7 27.53 10.94 46.21
CA ALA A 7 26.54 10.38 47.12
C ALA A 7 25.28 11.24 47.25
N LYS A 8 25.44 12.58 47.29
CA LYS A 8 24.31 13.51 47.32
C LYS A 8 23.53 13.51 46.02
N LEU A 9 24.22 13.38 44.88
CA LEU A 9 23.57 13.30 43.58
C LEU A 9 22.75 12.01 43.47
N LEU A 10 23.30 10.86 43.88
CA LEU A 10 22.57 9.59 43.89
C LEU A 10 21.30 9.66 44.75
N GLU A 11 21.39 10.25 45.95
CA GLU A 11 20.21 10.46 46.81
C GLU A 11 19.16 11.36 46.13
N GLN A 12 19.60 12.39 45.40
CA GLN A 12 18.71 13.27 44.65
C GLN A 12 18.05 12.59 43.46
N LEU A 13 18.79 11.72 42.75
CA LEU A 13 18.29 10.93 41.62
C LEU A 13 17.21 9.94 42.06
N GLU A 14 17.36 9.29 43.22
CA GLU A 14 16.30 8.45 43.79
C GLU A 14 15.03 9.25 44.08
N GLN A 15 15.15 10.43 44.70
CA GLN A 15 13.99 11.29 44.98
C GLN A 15 13.27 11.79 43.73
N TRP A 16 13.98 11.98 42.62
CA TRP A 16 13.37 12.35 41.33
C TRP A 16 12.74 11.12 40.67
N ASN A 17 13.39 9.97 40.73
CA ASN A 17 12.84 8.73 40.22
C ASN A 17 11.54 8.33 40.94
N GLU A 18 11.45 8.50 42.27
CA GLU A 18 10.22 8.27 43.05
C GLU A 18 9.06 9.21 42.71
N LYS A 19 9.34 10.32 42.01
CA LYS A 19 8.35 11.29 41.53
C LYS A 19 8.09 11.19 40.03
N ASP A 20 8.66 10.15 39.41
CA ASP A 20 8.66 9.93 37.97
C ASP A 20 9.24 11.13 37.19
N GLU A 21 10.25 11.81 37.74
CA GLU A 21 10.99 12.91 37.09
C GLU A 21 12.23 12.35 36.36
N PHE A 22 12.03 11.43 35.40
CA PHE A 22 13.09 10.71 34.70
C PHE A 22 13.93 11.61 33.78
N SER A 23 13.32 12.55 33.05
CA SER A 23 14.06 13.52 32.22
C SER A 23 15.02 14.35 33.06
N ARG A 24 14.63 14.65 34.30
CA ARG A 24 15.47 15.40 35.23
C ARG A 24 16.67 14.59 35.70
N CYS A 25 16.48 13.30 35.94
CA CYS A 25 17.58 12.37 36.22
C CYS A 25 18.57 12.33 35.04
N ILE A 26 18.07 12.20 33.81
CA ILE A 26 18.87 12.19 32.58
C ILE A 26 19.70 13.47 32.49
N GLN A 27 19.06 14.64 32.50
CA GLN A 27 19.74 15.95 32.39
C GLN A 27 20.84 16.13 33.44
N ALA A 28 20.59 15.72 34.69
CA ALA A 28 21.55 15.88 35.78
C ALA A 28 22.79 14.97 35.61
N ILE A 29 22.59 13.73 35.16
CA ILE A 29 23.71 12.80 34.93
C ILE A 29 24.45 13.18 33.64
N GLU A 30 23.73 13.60 32.60
CA GLU A 30 24.33 13.95 31.31
C GLU A 30 25.21 15.20 31.36
N ALA A 31 24.91 16.13 32.27
CA ALA A 31 25.76 17.28 32.57
C ALA A 31 27.17 16.88 33.07
N ILE A 32 27.35 15.66 33.55
CA ILE A 32 28.65 15.09 33.90
C ILE A 32 29.28 14.50 32.63
N PRO A 33 30.53 14.86 32.28
CA PRO A 33 31.22 14.25 31.15
C PRO A 33 31.23 12.72 31.24
N GLU A 34 30.97 12.03 30.14
CA GLU A 34 30.84 10.57 30.08
C GLU A 34 32.01 9.82 30.76
N ARG A 35 33.25 10.27 30.52
CA ARG A 35 34.48 9.73 31.16
C ARG A 35 34.54 9.85 32.68
N GLU A 36 33.69 10.69 33.28
CA GLU A 36 33.57 10.89 34.72
C GLU A 36 32.34 10.18 35.31
N ARG A 37 31.46 9.61 34.48
CA ARG A 37 30.31 8.80 34.94
C ARG A 37 30.84 7.44 35.35
N GLY A 38 30.88 7.20 36.66
CA GLY A 38 31.19 5.88 37.21
C GLY A 38 30.07 4.88 36.94
N TYR A 39 30.33 3.60 37.22
CA TYR A 39 29.39 2.49 37.04
C TYR A 39 27.97 2.80 37.53
N LEU A 40 27.82 3.27 38.78
CA LEU A 40 26.52 3.54 39.38
C LEU A 40 25.74 4.63 38.63
N LEU A 41 26.40 5.71 38.21
CA LEU A 41 25.76 6.77 37.43
C LEU A 41 25.32 6.29 36.05
N THR A 42 26.11 5.43 35.40
CA THR A 42 25.73 4.85 34.10
C THR A 42 24.51 3.93 34.23
N VAL A 43 24.43 3.11 35.28
CA VAL A 43 23.26 2.27 35.55
C VAL A 43 22.03 3.12 35.88
N MET A 44 22.19 4.20 36.66
CA MET A 44 21.07 5.11 36.96
C MET A 44 20.61 5.91 35.74
N LEU A 45 21.53 6.26 34.83
CA LEU A 45 21.18 6.88 33.56
C LEU A 45 20.37 5.92 32.69
N SER A 46 20.82 4.66 32.56
CA SER A 46 20.06 3.63 31.87
C SER A 46 18.67 3.43 32.48
N ARG A 47 18.55 3.39 33.82
CA ARG A 47 17.24 3.33 34.49
C ARG A 47 16.35 4.50 34.09
N ALA A 48 16.88 5.72 34.11
CA ALA A 48 16.10 6.90 33.79
C ALA A 48 15.62 6.88 32.33
N TYR A 49 16.47 6.49 31.37
CA TYR A 49 16.07 6.32 29.98
C TYR A 49 15.00 5.23 29.81
N SER A 50 15.20 4.07 30.40
CA SER A 50 14.24 2.96 30.27
C SER A 50 12.91 3.25 30.96
N ASN A 51 12.91 3.95 32.10
CA ASN A 51 11.67 4.38 32.74
C ASN A 51 10.97 5.49 31.95
N LEU A 52 11.72 6.46 31.40
CA LEU A 52 11.14 7.49 30.54
C LEU A 52 10.49 6.87 29.31
N ALA A 53 11.13 5.86 28.73
CA ALA A 53 10.64 5.18 27.53
C ALA A 53 9.34 4.41 27.75
N VAL A 54 9.10 3.91 28.95
CA VAL A 54 7.93 3.07 29.27
C VAL A 54 6.82 3.87 29.96
N LEU A 55 7.17 4.80 30.85
CA LEU A 55 6.21 5.47 31.72
C LEU A 55 6.03 6.95 31.34
N GLY A 56 7.04 7.59 30.78
CA GLY A 56 7.08 9.04 30.62
C GLY A 56 7.27 9.78 31.95
N ASP A 57 7.57 11.08 31.92
CA ASP A 57 7.64 11.87 33.15
C ASP A 57 6.26 11.97 33.80
N HIS A 58 6.16 11.81 35.12
CA HIS A 58 4.90 11.82 35.86
C HIS A 58 3.87 10.80 35.35
N SER A 59 4.37 9.68 34.81
CA SER A 59 3.56 8.61 34.22
C SER A 59 2.66 9.08 33.07
N THR A 60 3.13 10.03 32.24
CA THR A 60 2.33 10.57 31.12
C THR A 60 1.88 9.53 30.10
N HIS A 61 2.57 8.39 29.99
CA HIS A 61 2.15 7.30 29.09
C HIS A 61 1.04 6.40 29.70
N GLY A 62 0.71 6.51 30.99
CA GLY A 62 -0.41 5.77 31.57
C GLY A 62 -0.25 4.24 31.50
N GLU A 63 -1.32 3.54 31.14
CA GLU A 63 -1.34 2.09 30.84
C GLU A 63 -1.20 1.79 29.32
N ASP A 64 -0.91 2.80 28.49
CA ASP A 64 -0.66 2.57 27.07
C ASP A 64 0.69 1.88 26.86
N ASP A 65 0.71 0.83 26.03
CA ASP A 65 1.90 -0.01 25.75
C ASP A 65 2.91 0.64 24.77
N GLU A 66 2.82 1.96 24.53
CA GLU A 66 3.77 2.67 23.66
C GLU A 66 5.13 2.85 24.34
N VAL A 67 6.06 1.95 24.02
CA VAL A 67 7.45 2.03 24.48
C VAL A 67 8.31 2.78 23.46
N ASP A 68 9.00 3.85 23.89
CA ASP A 68 10.00 4.53 23.05
C ASP A 68 11.22 3.62 22.82
N GLY A 69 11.25 2.95 21.67
CA GLY A 69 12.30 2.02 21.29
C GLY A 69 13.69 2.64 21.18
N ASN A 70 13.82 3.94 20.92
CA ASN A 70 15.12 4.62 20.85
C ASN A 70 15.69 4.81 22.26
N LEU A 71 14.86 5.25 23.20
CA LEU A 71 15.26 5.42 24.59
C LEU A 71 15.58 4.07 25.25
N ILE A 72 14.81 3.02 24.96
CA ILE A 72 15.11 1.66 25.44
C ILE A 72 16.42 1.13 24.87
N ARG A 73 16.66 1.26 23.57
CA ARG A 73 17.92 0.82 22.95
C ARG A 73 19.11 1.54 23.58
N HIS A 74 18.99 2.85 23.78
CA HIS A 74 20.03 3.63 24.43
C HIS A 74 20.27 3.20 25.89
N ALA A 75 19.21 2.87 26.63
CA ALA A 75 19.33 2.31 27.98
C ALA A 75 20.12 0.99 28.00
N ILE A 76 19.93 0.12 27.00
CA ILE A 76 20.69 -1.14 26.85
C ILE A 76 22.15 -0.83 26.52
N GLU A 77 22.44 0.06 25.57
CA GLU A 77 23.81 0.47 25.20
C GLU A 77 24.59 1.00 26.42
N LEU A 78 23.94 1.79 27.26
CA LEU A 78 24.53 2.28 28.51
C LEU A 78 24.89 1.14 29.46
N LEU A 79 24.00 0.16 29.65
CA LEU A 79 24.29 -1.01 30.48
C LEU A 79 25.41 -1.88 29.89
N GLU A 80 25.41 -2.08 28.58
CA GLU A 80 26.45 -2.81 27.84
C GLU A 80 27.83 -2.17 28.03
N SER A 81 27.91 -0.83 27.99
CA SER A 81 29.16 -0.09 28.17
C SER A 81 29.87 -0.39 29.50
N VAL A 82 29.11 -0.85 30.50
CA VAL A 82 29.59 -1.21 31.84
C VAL A 82 29.38 -2.68 32.20
N ARG A 83 29.17 -3.56 31.21
CA ARG A 83 28.96 -5.00 31.40
C ARG A 83 30.04 -5.64 32.27
N ALA A 84 31.31 -5.30 32.04
CA ALA A 84 32.44 -5.87 32.77
C ALA A 84 32.39 -5.62 34.29
N GLN A 85 31.75 -4.52 34.72
CA GLN A 85 31.49 -4.24 36.13
C GLN A 85 30.15 -4.82 36.60
N GLY A 86 29.14 -4.90 35.73
CA GLY A 86 27.74 -5.19 36.08
C GLY A 86 27.31 -6.66 36.04
N GLU A 87 27.98 -7.55 35.30
CA GLU A 87 27.53 -8.94 35.13
C GLU A 87 27.40 -9.73 36.45
N GLY A 88 28.15 -9.33 37.49
CA GLY A 88 28.08 -9.87 38.85
C GLY A 88 27.16 -9.12 39.81
N ASP A 89 26.49 -8.06 39.36
CA ASP A 89 25.59 -7.22 40.15
C ASP A 89 24.12 -7.59 39.88
N PRO A 90 23.33 -7.98 40.90
CA PRO A 90 21.92 -8.30 40.72
C PRO A 90 21.12 -7.13 40.14
N TYR A 91 21.43 -5.89 40.52
CA TYR A 91 20.66 -4.72 40.08
C TYR A 91 20.89 -4.39 38.59
N TRP A 92 22.11 -4.56 38.11
CA TRP A 92 22.41 -4.42 36.67
C TRP A 92 21.71 -5.49 35.85
N ASN A 93 21.71 -6.75 36.33
CA ASN A 93 20.98 -7.82 35.65
C ASN A 93 19.45 -7.58 35.67
N ALA A 94 18.91 -7.00 36.75
CA ALA A 94 17.52 -6.57 36.79
C ALA A 94 17.20 -5.51 35.73
N ARG A 95 18.02 -4.45 35.64
CA ARG A 95 17.84 -3.39 34.63
C ARG A 95 17.96 -3.93 33.21
N MET A 96 18.95 -4.78 32.96
CA MET A 96 19.11 -5.39 31.65
C MET A 96 17.94 -6.29 31.30
N GLY A 97 17.46 -7.12 32.24
CA GLY A 97 16.27 -7.94 32.06
C GLY A 97 15.04 -7.11 31.67
N TYR A 98 14.70 -6.08 32.44
CA TYR A 98 13.55 -5.23 32.11
C TYR A 98 13.72 -4.48 30.79
N SER A 99 14.91 -3.94 30.49
CA SER A 99 15.16 -3.27 29.22
C SER A 99 15.05 -4.25 28.04
N CYS A 100 15.57 -5.47 28.15
CA CYS A 100 15.42 -6.49 27.11
C CYS A 100 13.98 -6.93 26.91
N LEU A 101 13.18 -7.03 27.99
CA LEU A 101 11.76 -7.38 27.89
C LEU A 101 10.97 -6.37 27.08
N MET A 102 11.31 -5.08 27.22
CA MET A 102 10.66 -4.00 26.48
C MET A 102 11.24 -3.81 25.06
N ALA A 103 12.47 -4.29 24.81
CA ALA A 103 13.17 -4.10 23.53
C ALA A 103 12.91 -5.21 22.51
N TYR A 104 12.67 -6.44 22.97
CA TYR A 104 12.67 -7.63 22.13
C TYR A 104 11.34 -8.38 22.20
N SER A 105 10.92 -8.92 21.06
CA SER A 105 9.70 -9.73 20.94
C SER A 105 9.83 -11.15 21.49
N SER A 106 11.05 -11.63 21.79
CA SER A 106 11.28 -12.94 22.41
C SER A 106 11.78 -12.80 23.85
N ALA A 107 11.22 -13.61 24.75
CA ALA A 107 11.58 -13.64 26.16
C ALA A 107 12.97 -14.26 26.44
N SER A 108 13.63 -14.85 25.44
CA SER A 108 14.89 -15.60 25.58
C SER A 108 16.04 -14.79 26.19
N THR A 109 16.28 -13.57 25.66
CA THR A 109 17.36 -12.70 26.15
C THR A 109 17.07 -12.21 27.57
N THR A 110 15.82 -11.80 27.83
CA THR A 110 15.34 -11.42 29.15
C THR A 110 15.52 -12.55 30.16
N TYR A 111 15.21 -13.78 29.76
CA TYR A 111 15.30 -14.96 30.63
C TYR A 111 16.73 -15.23 31.11
N GLU A 112 17.75 -15.02 30.28
CA GLU A 112 19.16 -15.18 30.69
C GLU A 112 19.54 -14.18 31.80
N TYR A 113 19.16 -12.91 31.64
CA TYR A 113 19.42 -11.89 32.67
C TYR A 113 18.57 -12.10 33.92
N ALA A 114 17.30 -12.52 33.78
CA ALA A 114 16.42 -12.83 34.89
C ALA A 114 16.95 -14.02 35.72
N LYS A 115 17.41 -15.10 35.07
CA LYS A 115 18.08 -16.22 35.76
C LYS A 115 19.36 -15.77 36.45
N ARG A 116 20.16 -14.92 35.80
CA ARG A 116 21.40 -14.42 36.39
C ARG A 116 21.10 -13.56 37.63
N TRP A 117 20.13 -12.65 37.54
CA TRP A 117 19.63 -11.87 38.67
C TRP A 117 19.15 -12.77 39.81
N LEU A 118 18.27 -13.74 39.54
CA LEU A 118 17.78 -14.68 40.55
C LEU A 118 18.90 -15.51 41.18
N SER A 119 19.93 -15.89 40.41
CA SER A 119 21.09 -16.63 40.95
C SER A 119 21.93 -15.79 41.93
N LEU A 120 21.97 -14.47 41.71
CA LEU A 120 22.70 -13.52 42.56
C LEU A 120 21.84 -13.08 43.76
N ALA A 121 20.51 -13.07 43.62
CA ALA A 121 19.54 -12.70 44.65
C ALA A 121 18.33 -13.67 44.69
N PRO A 122 18.47 -14.88 45.27
CA PRO A 122 17.43 -15.92 45.21
C PRO A 122 16.11 -15.58 45.92
N GLU A 123 16.17 -14.72 46.94
CA GLU A 123 15.02 -14.31 47.75
C GLU A 123 14.31 -13.05 47.19
N ASP A 124 14.76 -12.54 46.04
CA ASP A 124 14.17 -11.37 45.40
C ASP A 124 12.84 -11.74 44.71
N PRO A 125 11.69 -11.21 45.16
CA PRO A 125 10.38 -11.58 44.61
C PRO A 125 10.20 -11.13 43.16
N ASP A 126 10.85 -10.02 42.75
CA ASP A 126 10.74 -9.48 41.39
C ASP A 126 11.56 -10.33 40.42
N ALA A 127 12.74 -10.78 40.84
CA ALA A 127 13.54 -11.75 40.08
C ALA A 127 12.78 -13.08 39.89
N GLN A 128 12.13 -13.58 40.94
CA GLN A 128 11.30 -14.80 40.86
C GLN A 128 10.10 -14.63 39.93
N LYS A 129 9.44 -13.46 39.97
CA LYS A 129 8.31 -13.15 39.08
C LYS A 129 8.77 -13.10 37.63
N LEU A 130 9.81 -12.33 37.31
CA LEU A 130 10.30 -12.18 35.94
C LEU A 130 10.74 -13.51 35.33
N VAL A 131 11.41 -14.38 36.10
CA VAL A 131 11.76 -15.75 35.65
C VAL A 131 10.51 -16.56 35.31
N ARG A 132 9.47 -16.54 36.16
CA ARG A 132 8.21 -17.26 35.90
C ARG A 132 7.48 -16.72 34.66
N ASP A 133 7.43 -15.40 34.52
CA ASP A 133 6.78 -14.75 33.37
C ASP A 133 7.53 -15.13 32.07
N CYS A 134 8.86 -15.05 32.07
CA CYS A 134 9.67 -15.51 30.94
C CYS A 134 9.49 -17.00 30.64
N GLU A 135 9.36 -17.86 31.65
CA GLU A 135 9.10 -19.29 31.44
C GLU A 135 7.74 -19.52 30.76
N ALA A 136 6.71 -18.78 31.16
CA ALA A 136 5.40 -18.83 30.52
C ALA A 136 5.47 -18.36 29.05
N TYR A 137 6.08 -17.21 28.79
CA TYR A 137 6.27 -16.71 27.41
C TYR A 137 7.09 -17.68 26.55
N LEU A 138 8.18 -18.25 27.10
CA LEU A 138 8.99 -19.24 26.38
C LEU A 138 8.26 -20.56 26.14
N GLU A 139 7.33 -20.94 27.01
CA GLU A 139 6.48 -22.11 26.82
C GLU A 139 5.41 -21.87 25.75
N GLU A 140 4.86 -20.65 25.68
CA GLU A 140 4.01 -20.21 24.56
C GLU A 140 4.80 -20.14 23.23
N GLU A 141 5.99 -19.55 23.22
CA GLU A 141 6.89 -19.54 22.04
C GLU A 141 7.21 -20.98 21.59
N LYS A 142 7.42 -21.91 22.52
CA LYS A 142 7.64 -23.33 22.21
C LYS A 142 6.37 -24.04 21.73
N ALA A 143 5.21 -23.70 22.27
CA ALA A 143 3.93 -24.24 21.80
C ALA A 143 3.68 -23.81 20.35
N LEU A 144 3.93 -22.54 20.03
CA LEU A 144 3.95 -22.04 18.66
C LEU A 144 4.97 -22.80 17.82
N ALA A 145 6.22 -22.98 18.28
CA ALA A 145 7.25 -23.74 17.56
C ALA A 145 6.90 -25.24 17.35
N LEU A 146 6.15 -25.84 18.28
CA LEU A 146 5.62 -27.19 18.11
C LEU A 146 4.52 -27.22 17.03
N ASP A 147 3.64 -26.21 17.01
CA ASP A 147 2.64 -26.00 15.94
C ASP A 147 3.34 -25.89 14.57
N TRP A 148 4.44 -25.12 14.48
CA TRP A 148 5.29 -25.06 13.28
C TRP A 148 5.84 -26.42 12.85
N SER A 149 6.23 -27.29 13.79
CA SER A 149 6.78 -28.62 13.46
C SER A 149 5.71 -29.65 13.08
N GLU A 150 4.54 -29.61 13.73
CA GLU A 150 3.36 -30.38 13.31
C GLU A 150 2.90 -29.92 11.93
N ARG A 151 3.08 -28.63 11.65
CA ARG A 151 2.73 -28.03 10.38
C ARG A 151 3.74 -28.27 9.26
N GLU A 152 5.04 -28.32 9.52
CA GLU A 152 6.01 -28.85 8.54
C GLU A 152 5.65 -30.28 8.11
N GLU A 153 5.10 -31.07 9.04
CA GLU A 153 4.61 -32.42 8.77
C GLU A 153 3.28 -32.41 7.98
N ILE A 154 2.39 -31.43 8.21
CA ILE A 154 1.18 -31.20 7.41
C ILE A 154 1.53 -30.71 5.99
N ILE A 155 2.44 -29.76 5.82
CA ILE A 155 2.95 -29.30 4.52
C ILE A 155 3.57 -30.47 3.75
N ARG A 156 4.30 -31.37 4.44
CA ARG A 156 4.78 -32.64 3.86
C ARG A 156 3.65 -33.60 3.45
N GLN A 157 2.51 -33.59 4.15
CA GLN A 157 1.33 -34.38 3.79
C GLN A 157 0.52 -33.74 2.64
N GLU A 158 0.45 -32.40 2.60
CA GLU A 158 -0.20 -31.58 1.56
C GLU A 158 0.60 -31.53 0.23
N THR A 159 1.84 -32.05 0.19
CA THR A 159 2.50 -32.43 -1.07
C THR A 159 1.80 -33.58 -1.82
N ILE A 160 0.84 -34.26 -1.18
CA ILE A 160 -0.12 -35.13 -1.89
C ILE A 160 -1.24 -34.21 -2.38
N PRO A 161 -1.53 -34.16 -3.69
CA PRO A 161 -2.66 -33.38 -4.20
C PRO A 161 -3.94 -33.76 -3.44
N PRO A 162 -4.75 -32.78 -2.99
CA PRO A 162 -6.03 -33.08 -2.37
C PRO A 162 -6.88 -33.95 -3.31
N ALA A 163 -7.74 -34.78 -2.73
CA ALA A 163 -8.68 -35.55 -3.52
C ALA A 163 -9.63 -34.61 -4.27
N ASP A 164 -10.15 -35.03 -5.42
CA ASP A 164 -10.96 -34.16 -6.28
C ASP A 164 -12.20 -33.57 -5.58
N ASP A 165 -12.71 -34.23 -4.55
CA ASP A 165 -13.87 -33.82 -3.74
C ASP A 165 -13.49 -33.08 -2.44
N ASP A 166 -12.20 -32.89 -2.14
CA ASP A 166 -11.71 -32.18 -0.95
C ASP A 166 -11.56 -30.68 -1.21
N ILE A 167 -12.70 -29.98 -1.24
CA ILE A 167 -12.79 -28.52 -1.44
C ILE A 167 -11.84 -27.78 -0.48
N LEU A 168 -11.83 -28.15 0.81
CA LEU A 168 -11.01 -27.44 1.80
C LEU A 168 -9.52 -27.70 1.57
N GLY A 169 -9.12 -28.90 1.15
CA GLY A 169 -7.74 -29.20 0.76
C GLY A 169 -7.28 -28.31 -0.40
N HIS A 170 -8.11 -28.13 -1.43
CA HIS A 170 -7.82 -27.22 -2.54
C HIS A 170 -7.70 -25.75 -2.09
N VAL A 171 -8.62 -25.30 -1.22
CA VAL A 171 -8.58 -23.96 -0.63
C VAL A 171 -7.31 -23.72 0.17
N LYS A 172 -6.87 -24.68 0.99
CA LYS A 172 -5.62 -24.57 1.77
C LYS A 172 -4.39 -24.44 0.88
N VAL A 173 -4.31 -25.24 -0.18
CA VAL A 173 -3.22 -25.14 -1.17
C VAL A 173 -3.22 -23.77 -1.87
N HIS A 174 -4.40 -23.24 -2.19
CA HIS A 174 -4.53 -21.90 -2.75
C HIS A 174 -4.06 -20.82 -1.78
N ILE A 175 -4.47 -20.92 -0.51
CA ILE A 175 -4.06 -20.00 0.55
C ILE A 175 -2.55 -20.00 0.70
N ASP A 176 -1.93 -21.16 0.86
CA ASP A 176 -0.48 -21.27 1.02
C ASP A 176 0.30 -20.72 -0.17
N ARG A 177 -0.25 -20.88 -1.39
CA ARG A 177 0.38 -20.41 -2.63
C ARG A 177 0.35 -18.89 -2.80
N TYR A 178 -0.79 -18.25 -2.51
CA TYR A 178 -1.01 -16.84 -2.85
C TYR A 178 -1.00 -15.91 -1.65
N PHE A 179 -1.60 -16.32 -0.53
CA PHE A 179 -1.64 -15.51 0.68
C PHE A 179 -0.47 -15.85 1.61
N GLY A 180 -0.02 -17.11 1.64
CA GLY A 180 1.14 -17.56 2.39
C GLY A 180 0.79 -18.57 3.48
N VAL A 181 1.84 -19.14 4.07
CA VAL A 181 1.72 -20.22 5.05
C VAL A 181 1.16 -19.67 6.36
N TYR A 182 -0.05 -20.09 6.74
CA TYR A 182 -0.60 -19.76 8.06
C TYR A 182 0.18 -20.44 9.18
N THR A 183 0.07 -19.97 10.42
CA THR A 183 0.86 -20.48 11.57
C THR A 183 0.02 -20.81 12.77
N GLN A 184 -1.22 -20.35 12.76
CA GLN A 184 -2.21 -20.55 13.79
C GLN A 184 -3.58 -20.66 13.10
N VAL A 185 -4.48 -21.40 13.74
CA VAL A 185 -5.90 -21.42 13.38
C VAL A 185 -6.72 -20.95 14.58
N LEU A 186 -7.59 -19.97 14.36
CA LEU A 186 -8.61 -19.59 15.33
C LEU A 186 -9.88 -20.35 14.99
N THR A 187 -10.54 -20.94 15.97
CA THR A 187 -11.78 -21.69 15.76
C THR A 187 -12.97 -20.90 16.30
N ASP A 188 -14.01 -20.76 15.48
CA ASP A 188 -15.31 -20.28 15.91
C ASP A 188 -16.21 -21.46 16.27
N ASP A 189 -16.37 -21.70 17.57
CA ASP A 189 -17.21 -22.76 18.13
C ASP A 189 -18.68 -22.33 18.31
N SER A 190 -19.10 -21.17 17.78
CA SER A 190 -20.45 -20.63 17.96
C SER A 190 -21.55 -21.52 17.34
N ASP A 191 -21.26 -22.16 16.21
CA ASP A 191 -22.13 -23.13 15.53
C ASP A 191 -21.39 -24.45 15.25
N PRO A 192 -21.63 -25.49 16.07
CA PRO A 192 -21.01 -26.80 15.89
C PRO A 192 -21.45 -27.55 14.62
N GLU A 193 -22.57 -27.19 13.99
CA GLU A 193 -23.07 -27.85 12.78
C GLU A 193 -22.31 -27.37 11.54
N TYR A 194 -21.91 -26.09 11.55
CA TYR A 194 -21.12 -25.47 10.50
C TYR A 194 -19.88 -24.79 11.08
N PRO A 195 -18.80 -25.53 11.35
CA PRO A 195 -17.60 -24.96 11.93
C PRO A 195 -16.94 -23.98 10.96
N LEU A 196 -16.59 -22.80 11.46
CA LEU A 196 -15.76 -21.82 10.78
C LEU A 196 -14.43 -21.69 11.52
N GLU A 197 -13.37 -21.60 10.75
CA GLU A 197 -12.01 -21.41 11.24
C GLU A 197 -11.39 -20.18 10.57
N ILE A 198 -10.34 -19.62 11.15
CA ILE A 198 -9.55 -18.53 10.58
C ILE A 198 -8.09 -18.95 10.56
N ALA A 199 -7.53 -19.08 9.37
CA ALA A 199 -6.10 -19.21 9.13
C ALA A 199 -5.40 -17.87 9.42
N VAL A 200 -4.38 -17.88 10.28
CA VAL A 200 -3.58 -16.69 10.61
C VAL A 200 -2.21 -16.78 9.93
N ILE A 201 -2.00 -15.95 8.91
CA ILE A 201 -0.75 -15.86 8.15
C ILE A 201 0.08 -14.71 8.73
N PRO A 202 1.31 -14.97 9.24
CA PRO A 202 2.13 -13.95 9.89
C PRO A 202 2.71 -12.96 8.88
N PRO A 203 3.20 -11.79 9.33
CA PRO A 203 3.96 -10.85 8.50
C PRO A 203 5.12 -11.51 7.75
N ARG A 204 5.26 -11.14 6.47
CA ARG A 204 6.27 -11.62 5.52
C ARG A 204 6.97 -10.42 4.87
N LEU A 205 8.06 -10.67 4.16
CA LEU A 205 8.83 -9.60 3.51
C LEU A 205 8.01 -8.80 2.48
N GLU A 206 7.13 -9.47 1.73
CA GLU A 206 6.27 -8.83 0.73
C GLU A 206 4.97 -8.27 1.33
N HIS A 207 4.60 -8.73 2.52
CA HIS A 207 3.35 -8.38 3.20
C HIS A 207 3.64 -8.26 4.71
N ASP A 208 4.18 -7.12 5.18
CA ASP A 208 4.57 -6.91 6.59
C ASP A 208 3.35 -6.62 7.49
N TYR A 209 2.36 -7.51 7.42
CA TYR A 209 1.10 -7.50 8.15
C TYR A 209 0.55 -8.92 8.26
N TYR A 210 -0.39 -9.13 9.18
CA TYR A 210 -1.12 -10.39 9.27
C TYR A 210 -2.16 -10.47 8.16
N THR A 211 -2.30 -11.64 7.53
CA THR A 211 -3.43 -11.95 6.66
C THR A 211 -4.25 -13.05 7.31
N LEU A 212 -5.51 -12.76 7.60
CA LEU A 212 -6.46 -13.71 8.17
C LEU A 212 -7.39 -14.17 7.06
N VAL A 213 -7.61 -15.49 6.94
CA VAL A 213 -8.47 -16.07 5.90
C VAL A 213 -9.45 -17.04 6.55
N THR A 214 -10.74 -16.96 6.22
CA THR A 214 -11.70 -17.95 6.69
C THR A 214 -11.39 -19.32 6.08
N LEU A 215 -11.73 -20.35 6.84
CA LEU A 215 -11.69 -21.74 6.43
C LEU A 215 -13.04 -22.36 6.75
N GLY A 216 -13.81 -22.68 5.71
CA GLY A 216 -15.06 -23.43 5.84
C GLY A 216 -16.27 -22.79 5.18
N LEU A 217 -16.24 -21.48 4.88
CA LEU A 217 -17.32 -20.81 4.15
C LEU A 217 -17.50 -21.48 2.78
N SER A 218 -16.40 -21.86 2.15
CA SER A 218 -16.37 -22.53 0.84
C SER A 218 -17.10 -23.88 0.81
N ARG A 219 -17.39 -24.51 1.96
CA ARG A 219 -18.20 -25.74 2.02
C ARG A 219 -19.68 -25.47 1.75
N HIS A 220 -20.15 -24.28 2.08
CA HIS A 220 -21.51 -23.83 1.82
C HIS A 220 -21.64 -23.32 0.36
N ARG A 221 -22.83 -23.46 -0.24
CA ARG A 221 -23.17 -22.81 -1.51
C ARG A 221 -24.10 -21.64 -1.20
N MET A 222 -23.61 -20.42 -1.41
CA MET A 222 -24.33 -19.17 -1.22
C MET A 222 -25.41 -18.97 -2.28
N GLY A 223 -26.37 -18.09 -2.00
CA GLY A 223 -27.51 -17.81 -2.87
C GLY A 223 -27.17 -16.95 -4.09
N PHE A 224 -27.32 -17.50 -5.29
CA PHE A 224 -27.30 -16.73 -6.54
C PHE A 224 -28.44 -17.17 -7.48
N PRO A 225 -28.99 -16.27 -8.31
CA PRO A 225 -29.95 -16.63 -9.35
C PRO A 225 -29.39 -17.68 -10.31
N GLU A 226 -30.24 -18.61 -10.79
CA GLU A 226 -29.81 -19.71 -11.66
C GLU A 226 -29.17 -19.20 -12.97
N GLU A 227 -29.58 -18.01 -13.44
CA GLU A 227 -29.05 -17.34 -14.62
C GLU A 227 -27.56 -16.93 -14.48
N ARG A 228 -27.08 -16.76 -13.24
CA ARG A 228 -25.69 -16.37 -12.92
C ARG A 228 -24.79 -17.57 -12.60
N ARG A 229 -25.28 -18.80 -12.74
CA ARG A 229 -24.50 -20.02 -12.41
C ARG A 229 -23.16 -20.10 -13.15
N ASP A 230 -23.10 -19.61 -14.38
CA ASP A 230 -21.87 -19.62 -15.19
C ASP A 230 -20.78 -18.69 -14.65
N GLU A 231 -21.12 -17.75 -13.75
CA GLU A 231 -20.18 -16.86 -13.06
C GLU A 231 -19.47 -17.54 -11.87
N LYS A 232 -19.96 -18.71 -11.41
CA LYS A 232 -19.35 -19.54 -10.36
C LYS A 232 -19.08 -18.82 -9.03
N LEU A 233 -19.99 -17.93 -8.63
CA LEU A 233 -19.89 -17.13 -7.42
C LEU A 233 -20.39 -17.84 -6.15
N GLU A 234 -20.96 -19.04 -6.29
CA GLU A 234 -21.69 -19.74 -5.22
C GLU A 234 -20.81 -20.14 -4.02
N ARG A 235 -19.48 -20.09 -4.11
CA ARG A 235 -18.57 -20.42 -3.00
C ARG A 235 -17.55 -19.32 -2.80
N ALA A 236 -17.25 -19.04 -1.53
CA ALA A 236 -16.23 -18.06 -1.18
C ALA A 236 -15.47 -18.40 0.10
N GLU A 237 -14.34 -17.73 0.29
CA GLU A 237 -13.70 -17.46 1.58
C GLU A 237 -13.46 -15.96 1.71
N LEU A 238 -13.47 -15.46 2.94
CA LEU A 238 -13.19 -14.07 3.26
C LEU A 238 -11.75 -13.93 3.77
N LEU A 239 -11.14 -12.78 3.52
CA LEU A 239 -9.85 -12.45 4.12
C LEU A 239 -9.78 -11.00 4.57
N ILE A 240 -8.86 -10.74 5.49
CA ILE A 240 -8.67 -9.43 6.10
C ILE A 240 -7.20 -9.26 6.47
N ASN A 241 -6.65 -8.08 6.20
CA ASN A 241 -5.25 -7.77 6.48
C ASN A 241 -5.16 -6.84 7.70
N LEU A 242 -4.39 -7.23 8.70
CA LEU A 242 -4.26 -6.53 9.97
C LEU A 242 -2.80 -6.11 10.22
N PRO A 243 -2.55 -4.92 10.78
CA PRO A 243 -1.20 -4.43 11.08
C PRO A 243 -0.32 -5.44 11.82
N ARG A 244 1.00 -5.40 11.60
CA ARG A 244 1.97 -6.32 12.22
C ARG A 244 1.98 -6.33 13.75
N ASP A 245 1.48 -5.27 14.37
CA ASP A 245 1.37 -5.08 15.81
C ASP A 245 0.00 -5.48 16.38
N TRP A 246 -0.94 -5.90 15.52
CA TRP A 246 -2.25 -6.41 15.93
C TRP A 246 -2.12 -7.65 16.82
N LYS A 247 -2.85 -7.67 17.93
CA LYS A 247 -2.75 -8.75 18.92
C LYS A 247 -3.71 -9.89 18.60
N LEU A 248 -3.15 -11.07 18.32
CA LEU A 248 -3.90 -12.27 17.90
C LEU A 248 -3.75 -13.46 18.84
N THR A 249 -3.29 -13.23 20.08
CA THR A 249 -3.27 -14.30 21.08
C THR A 249 -4.70 -14.66 21.50
N LYS A 250 -4.91 -15.89 21.97
CA LYS A 250 -6.23 -16.31 22.49
C LYS A 250 -6.75 -15.44 23.64
N ALA A 251 -5.87 -14.75 24.37
CA ALA A 251 -6.26 -13.83 25.43
C ALA A 251 -6.70 -12.49 24.84
N ASP A 252 -5.91 -11.93 23.93
CA ASP A 252 -6.16 -10.63 23.31
C ASP A 252 -7.43 -10.64 22.45
N CYS A 253 -7.69 -11.73 21.71
CA CYS A 253 -8.92 -11.89 20.93
C CYS A 253 -10.21 -11.96 21.78
N ARG A 254 -10.13 -11.81 23.11
CA ARG A 254 -11.31 -11.62 23.97
C ARG A 254 -11.66 -10.15 24.18
N GLU A 255 -10.75 -9.25 23.84
CA GLU A 255 -10.95 -7.81 23.95
C GLU A 255 -11.47 -7.27 22.62
N GLU A 256 -12.51 -6.44 22.69
CA GLU A 256 -13.22 -5.99 21.49
C GLU A 256 -12.33 -5.20 20.53
N ARG A 257 -11.41 -4.37 21.06
CA ARG A 257 -10.43 -3.61 20.27
C ARG A 257 -9.58 -4.48 19.33
N TRP A 258 -9.33 -5.74 19.68
CA TRP A 258 -8.56 -6.67 18.86
C TRP A 258 -9.44 -7.64 18.07
N ASN A 259 -10.62 -7.96 18.60
CA ASN A 259 -11.50 -8.99 18.07
C ASN A 259 -12.50 -8.50 17.03
N TRP A 260 -12.83 -7.20 17.00
CA TRP A 260 -13.86 -6.68 16.10
C TRP A 260 -13.65 -7.05 14.61
N PRO A 261 -12.43 -7.09 14.04
CA PRO A 261 -12.27 -7.46 12.63
C PRO A 261 -12.56 -8.95 12.39
N ILE A 262 -12.18 -9.81 13.35
CA ILE A 262 -12.47 -11.25 13.34
C ILE A 262 -13.99 -11.47 13.46
N ARG A 263 -14.62 -10.79 14.42
CA ARG A 263 -16.07 -10.85 14.66
C ARG A 263 -16.84 -10.42 13.41
N MET A 264 -16.47 -9.29 12.82
CA MET A 264 -17.07 -8.75 11.60
C MET A 264 -16.97 -9.76 10.44
N MET A 265 -15.77 -10.29 10.17
CA MET A 265 -15.56 -11.30 9.12
C MET A 265 -16.39 -12.58 9.34
N LEU A 266 -16.46 -13.06 10.59
CA LEU A 266 -17.28 -14.21 10.94
C LEU A 266 -18.78 -13.91 10.78
N ALA A 267 -19.24 -12.72 11.18
CA ALA A 267 -20.63 -12.30 11.03
C ALA A 267 -21.04 -12.28 9.54
N THR A 268 -20.19 -11.76 8.66
CA THR A 268 -20.44 -11.75 7.20
C THR A 268 -20.49 -13.16 6.62
N ALA A 269 -19.56 -14.05 7.01
CA ALA A 269 -19.60 -15.45 6.59
C ALA A 269 -20.88 -16.16 7.08
N ARG A 270 -21.26 -15.95 8.34
CA ARG A 270 -22.48 -16.53 8.94
C ARG A 270 -23.74 -16.03 8.25
N PHE A 271 -23.81 -14.73 7.93
CA PHE A 271 -24.95 -14.14 7.24
C PHE A 271 -25.21 -14.84 5.89
N ALA A 272 -24.15 -15.09 5.11
CA ALA A 272 -24.26 -15.82 3.84
C ALA A 272 -24.55 -17.31 3.97
N MET A 273 -24.26 -17.92 5.13
CA MET A 273 -24.54 -19.34 5.40
C MET A 273 -25.96 -19.59 5.94
N GLU A 274 -26.51 -18.61 6.65
CA GLU A 274 -27.82 -18.71 7.31
C GLU A 274 -28.98 -18.31 6.38
N ASP A 275 -28.76 -17.35 5.48
CA ASP A 275 -29.77 -16.88 4.53
C ASP A 275 -29.51 -17.44 3.11
N PRO A 276 -30.37 -18.33 2.59
CA PRO A 276 -30.18 -18.95 1.28
C PRO A 276 -30.34 -17.99 0.10
N GLU A 277 -30.81 -16.75 0.32
CA GLU A 277 -30.92 -15.72 -0.71
C GLU A 277 -29.69 -14.80 -0.76
N VAL A 278 -28.74 -14.95 0.17
CA VAL A 278 -27.55 -14.10 0.28
C VAL A 278 -26.37 -14.72 -0.46
N GLY A 279 -25.86 -13.97 -1.43
CA GLY A 279 -24.59 -14.22 -2.13
C GLY A 279 -23.58 -13.14 -1.80
N LEU A 280 -22.33 -13.52 -1.53
CA LEU A 280 -21.23 -12.57 -1.36
C LEU A 280 -20.50 -12.41 -2.68
N GLU A 281 -20.35 -11.17 -3.15
CA GLU A 281 -19.60 -10.85 -4.35
C GLU A 281 -18.81 -9.53 -4.21
N SER A 282 -17.81 -9.35 -5.08
CA SER A 282 -17.00 -8.13 -5.12
C SER A 282 -17.86 -6.88 -5.29
N ARG A 283 -17.45 -5.78 -4.65
CA ARG A 283 -18.16 -4.50 -4.53
C ARG A 283 -19.48 -4.53 -3.76
N THR A 284 -19.83 -5.65 -3.11
CA THR A 284 -20.96 -5.71 -2.17
C THR A 284 -20.61 -4.99 -0.87
N THR A 285 -21.57 -4.25 -0.32
CA THR A 285 -21.41 -3.57 0.98
C THR A 285 -22.33 -4.16 2.02
N LEU A 286 -21.80 -4.37 3.22
CA LEU A 286 -22.54 -4.90 4.37
C LEU A 286 -22.40 -3.95 5.56
N SER A 287 -23.32 -4.04 6.51
CA SER A 287 -23.27 -3.27 7.76
C SER A 287 -23.77 -4.15 8.90
N GLU A 288 -23.04 -4.13 10.02
CA GLU A 288 -23.38 -4.92 11.20
C GLU A 288 -24.13 -4.05 12.22
N GLY A 289 -25.14 -4.63 12.89
CA GLY A 289 -25.80 -4.01 14.04
C GLY A 289 -26.84 -2.94 13.70
N GLU A 290 -26.99 -1.95 14.58
CA GLU A 290 -27.89 -0.82 14.35
C GLU A 290 -27.34 0.07 13.23
N GLU A 291 -28.24 0.60 12.39
CA GLU A 291 -27.86 1.43 11.24
C GLU A 291 -27.01 2.63 11.70
N GLY A 292 -25.76 2.67 11.22
CA GLY A 292 -24.81 3.72 11.56
C GLY A 292 -24.18 3.59 12.95
N ALA A 293 -24.18 2.42 13.58
CA ALA A 293 -23.32 2.16 14.74
C ALA A 293 -21.86 1.88 14.30
N PRO A 294 -20.85 2.34 15.05
CA PRO A 294 -19.47 1.94 14.80
C PRO A 294 -19.21 0.44 15.08
N LEU A 295 -18.23 -0.13 14.38
CA LEU A 295 -17.83 -1.53 14.51
C LEU A 295 -17.23 -1.85 15.88
N ALA A 296 -16.53 -0.89 16.51
CA ALA A 296 -15.98 -0.99 17.86
C ALA A 296 -15.95 0.39 18.54
N GLU A 297 -15.69 0.45 19.84
CA GLU A 297 -15.69 1.71 20.61
C GLU A 297 -14.57 2.68 20.22
N ASP A 298 -13.47 2.17 19.66
CA ASP A 298 -12.26 2.89 19.31
C ASP A 298 -12.13 3.24 17.82
N THR A 299 -13.14 2.94 17.00
CA THR A 299 -13.15 3.30 15.58
C THR A 299 -14.48 3.93 15.18
N ASP A 300 -14.46 4.76 14.15
CA ASP A 300 -15.66 5.34 13.53
C ASP A 300 -16.09 4.60 12.25
N LEU A 301 -15.39 3.52 11.89
CA LEU A 301 -15.78 2.59 10.81
C LEU A 301 -17.10 1.89 11.17
N ARG A 302 -18.02 1.75 10.21
CA ARG A 302 -19.42 1.34 10.49
C ARG A 302 -19.98 0.22 9.62
N GLY A 303 -19.24 -0.18 8.59
CA GLY A 303 -19.62 -1.27 7.72
C GLY A 303 -18.43 -1.67 6.86
N GLU A 304 -18.69 -2.39 5.80
CA GLU A 304 -17.64 -2.98 4.98
C GLU A 304 -18.01 -3.03 3.50
N ILE A 305 -16.99 -3.11 2.65
CA ILE A 305 -17.09 -3.51 1.24
C ILE A 305 -16.23 -4.74 1.01
N LEU A 306 -16.75 -5.69 0.22
CA LEU A 306 -16.01 -6.85 -0.24
C LEU A 306 -15.30 -6.50 -1.54
N LEU A 307 -14.01 -6.78 -1.65
CA LEU A 307 -13.24 -6.52 -2.87
C LEU A 307 -12.40 -7.74 -3.22
N CYS A 308 -12.10 -7.93 -4.50
CA CYS A 308 -11.12 -8.95 -4.88
C CYS A 308 -9.78 -8.64 -4.20
N PRO A 309 -9.00 -9.66 -3.78
CA PRO A 309 -7.74 -9.48 -3.07
C PRO A 309 -6.61 -9.04 -4.02
N GLY A 310 -6.79 -7.87 -4.65
CA GLY A 310 -5.92 -7.30 -5.69
C GLY A 310 -4.45 -7.29 -5.30
N VAL A 311 -4.16 -7.02 -4.02
CA VAL A 311 -2.79 -6.93 -3.50
C VAL A 311 -2.01 -8.24 -3.68
N PHE A 312 -2.71 -9.39 -3.75
CA PHE A 312 -2.10 -10.70 -3.96
C PHE A 312 -2.11 -11.16 -5.43
N GLY A 313 -2.53 -10.27 -6.36
CA GLY A 313 -2.63 -10.51 -7.79
C GLY A 313 -3.89 -11.27 -8.22
N GLU A 314 -4.26 -11.17 -9.50
CA GLU A 314 -5.51 -11.75 -10.05
C GLU A 314 -5.62 -13.26 -9.88
N ASP A 315 -4.50 -13.98 -9.97
CA ASP A 315 -4.44 -15.44 -9.77
C ASP A 315 -4.87 -15.86 -8.34
N SER A 316 -4.90 -14.93 -7.38
CA SER A 316 -5.36 -15.18 -6.02
C SER A 316 -6.89 -15.11 -5.87
N PHE A 317 -7.61 -14.54 -6.84
CA PHE A 317 -9.04 -14.20 -6.69
C PHE A 317 -9.94 -15.42 -6.54
N PHE A 318 -9.56 -16.55 -7.14
CA PHE A 318 -10.35 -17.78 -7.06
C PHE A 318 -9.49 -19.04 -7.11
N CYS A 319 -9.88 -20.03 -6.31
CA CYS A 319 -9.37 -21.39 -6.40
C CYS A 319 -10.25 -22.19 -7.38
N ARG A 320 -9.65 -22.68 -8.48
CA ARG A 320 -10.35 -23.58 -9.43
C ARG A 320 -10.39 -25.00 -8.88
N LEU A 321 -11.59 -25.54 -8.72
CA LEU A 321 -11.83 -26.91 -8.30
C LEU A 321 -11.74 -27.90 -9.48
N PRO A 322 -11.45 -29.19 -9.24
CA PRO A 322 -11.30 -30.18 -10.32
C PRO A 322 -12.56 -30.43 -11.16
N ASP A 323 -13.75 -30.19 -10.62
CA ASP A 323 -15.02 -30.27 -11.33
C ASP A 323 -15.32 -29.04 -12.21
N GLY A 324 -14.45 -28.02 -12.15
CA GLY A 324 -14.58 -26.77 -12.88
C GLY A 324 -15.31 -25.66 -12.12
N ASP A 325 -15.82 -25.93 -10.92
CA ASP A 325 -16.38 -24.94 -10.01
C ASP A 325 -15.27 -24.07 -9.39
N GLU A 326 -15.62 -22.94 -8.78
CA GLU A 326 -14.65 -21.98 -8.23
C GLU A 326 -14.99 -21.60 -6.78
N VAL A 327 -13.95 -21.41 -5.96
CA VAL A 327 -14.05 -20.79 -4.64
C VAL A 327 -13.43 -19.41 -4.73
N ASN A 328 -14.25 -18.38 -4.57
CA ASN A 328 -13.85 -16.98 -4.68
C ASN A 328 -13.23 -16.49 -3.37
N PHE A 329 -12.27 -15.58 -3.44
CA PHE A 329 -11.70 -14.93 -2.27
C PHE A 329 -12.08 -13.46 -2.28
N TYR A 330 -12.60 -12.96 -1.15
CA TYR A 330 -12.94 -11.55 -1.00
C TYR A 330 -12.25 -10.95 0.22
N GLN A 331 -11.52 -9.87 0.00
CA GLN A 331 -10.98 -9.04 1.07
C GLN A 331 -12.10 -8.17 1.65
N VAL A 332 -12.25 -8.21 2.97
CA VAL A 332 -13.19 -7.39 3.72
C VAL A 332 -12.52 -6.06 4.07
N ILE A 333 -13.08 -4.95 3.57
CA ILE A 333 -12.55 -3.60 3.80
C ILE A 333 -13.56 -2.78 4.62
N PRO A 334 -13.24 -2.43 5.87
CA PRO A 334 -14.06 -1.53 6.67
C PRO A 334 -14.18 -0.13 6.07
N LEU A 335 -15.40 0.41 6.07
CA LEU A 335 -15.73 1.74 5.56
C LEU A 335 -16.40 2.62 6.62
N TYR A 336 -16.19 3.92 6.48
CA TYR A 336 -16.97 4.94 7.17
C TYR A 336 -18.40 5.01 6.62
N TRP A 337 -19.30 5.59 7.40
CA TRP A 337 -20.69 5.78 6.97
C TRP A 337 -20.79 6.63 5.71
N GLU A 338 -20.04 7.73 5.64
CA GLU A 338 -20.02 8.65 4.51
C GLU A 338 -19.49 7.99 3.23
N GLU A 339 -18.54 7.06 3.35
CA GLU A 339 -18.00 6.30 2.23
C GLU A 339 -19.03 5.30 1.68
N LEU A 340 -19.76 4.61 2.58
CA LEU A 340 -20.88 3.76 2.20
C LEU A 340 -21.98 4.55 1.49
N GLN A 341 -22.33 5.74 1.99
CA GLN A 341 -23.32 6.60 1.34
C GLN A 341 -22.83 7.11 -0.03
N TYR A 342 -21.57 7.52 -0.11
CA TYR A 342 -20.98 7.98 -1.37
C TYR A 342 -21.04 6.90 -2.45
N LYS A 343 -20.70 5.66 -2.11
CA LYS A 343 -20.84 4.49 -2.99
C LYS A 343 -22.29 4.28 -3.44
N LEU A 344 -23.26 4.40 -2.52
CA LEU A 344 -24.68 4.25 -2.87
C LEU A 344 -25.16 5.32 -3.85
N GLU A 345 -24.64 6.54 -3.74
CA GLU A 345 -25.01 7.68 -4.60
C GLU A 345 -24.27 7.69 -5.95
N HIS A 346 -22.99 7.29 -5.98
CA HIS A 346 -22.09 7.49 -7.13
C HIS A 346 -21.57 6.20 -7.76
N GLY A 347 -21.78 5.04 -7.12
CA GLY A 347 -21.24 3.76 -7.54
C GLY A 347 -19.91 3.40 -6.89
N SER A 348 -19.51 2.14 -7.06
CA SER A 348 -18.29 1.59 -6.44
C SER A 348 -17.01 2.14 -7.04
N ASP A 349 -16.94 2.26 -8.37
CA ASP A 349 -15.72 2.71 -9.03
C ASP A 349 -15.41 4.17 -8.62
N ALA A 350 -16.42 5.03 -8.58
CA ALA A 350 -16.27 6.40 -8.08
C ALA A 350 -15.79 6.49 -6.62
N LEU A 351 -16.12 5.52 -5.76
CA LEU A 351 -15.58 5.46 -4.39
C LEU A 351 -14.11 5.01 -4.42
N LEU A 352 -13.81 3.97 -5.20
CA LEU A 352 -12.45 3.41 -5.29
C LEU A 352 -11.46 4.45 -5.85
N ASP A 353 -11.89 5.30 -6.79
CA ASP A 353 -11.08 6.42 -7.31
C ASP A 353 -10.70 7.47 -6.24
N LEU A 354 -11.39 7.49 -5.09
CA LEU A 354 -11.05 8.36 -3.96
C LEU A 354 -10.08 7.73 -2.97
N CYS A 355 -9.92 6.40 -3.03
CA CYS A 355 -9.19 5.65 -2.04
C CYS A 355 -7.72 5.49 -2.44
N PRO A 356 -6.76 5.94 -1.62
CA PRO A 356 -5.38 5.48 -1.74
C PRO A 356 -5.33 3.96 -1.61
N ASP A 357 -4.52 3.30 -2.43
CA ASP A 357 -4.47 1.83 -2.43
C ASP A 357 -4.01 1.27 -1.08
N GLU A 358 -3.09 1.95 -0.40
CA GLU A 358 -2.62 1.52 0.93
C GLU A 358 -3.75 1.55 1.97
N SER A 359 -4.74 2.44 1.81
CA SER A 359 -5.90 2.53 2.71
C SER A 359 -6.85 1.33 2.59
N LEU A 360 -6.78 0.61 1.47
CA LEU A 360 -7.58 -0.58 1.19
C LEU A 360 -6.75 -1.87 1.29
N GLU A 361 -5.45 -1.76 1.60
CA GLU A 361 -4.56 -2.91 1.72
C GLU A 361 -4.60 -3.50 3.13
N VAL A 362 -4.35 -2.66 4.15
CA VAL A 362 -4.27 -3.05 5.57
C VAL A 362 -5.24 -2.21 6.38
N ILE A 363 -5.94 -2.82 7.33
CA ILE A 363 -6.87 -2.09 8.20
C ILE A 363 -6.11 -1.12 9.09
N ASP A 364 -6.51 0.15 9.01
CA ASP A 364 -6.21 1.17 10.00
C ASP A 364 -7.55 1.67 10.59
N PRO A 365 -7.84 1.34 11.87
CA PRO A 365 -9.08 1.76 12.54
C PRO A 365 -9.25 3.29 12.63
N HIS A 366 -8.17 4.03 12.43
CA HIS A 366 -8.10 5.49 12.54
C HIS A 366 -7.72 6.17 11.22
N ARG A 367 -7.80 5.46 10.08
CA ARG A 367 -7.52 6.05 8.76
C ARG A 367 -8.41 7.25 8.51
N LEU A 368 -7.94 8.21 7.73
CA LEU A 368 -8.79 9.31 7.30
C LEU A 368 -9.95 8.82 6.41
N ASN A 369 -11.07 9.54 6.46
CA ASN A 369 -12.24 9.26 5.64
C ASN A 369 -12.01 9.80 4.21
N VAL A 370 -12.14 8.94 3.20
CA VAL A 370 -11.78 9.31 1.81
C VAL A 370 -12.74 10.32 1.18
N VAL A 371 -13.95 10.45 1.74
CA VAL A 371 -14.96 11.39 1.27
C VAL A 371 -14.82 12.73 2.00
N THR A 372 -14.79 12.72 3.33
CA THR A 372 -14.84 13.96 4.12
C THR A 372 -13.47 14.60 4.33
N ASP A 373 -12.39 13.81 4.35
CA ASP A 373 -11.03 14.26 4.66
C ASP A 373 -10.12 14.26 3.42
N ARG A 374 -10.71 14.26 2.21
CA ARG A 374 -10.00 14.20 0.93
C ARG A 374 -8.87 15.22 0.78
N GLU A 375 -9.09 16.46 1.23
CA GLU A 375 -8.07 17.51 1.18
C GLU A 375 -6.88 17.21 2.10
N GLN A 376 -7.13 16.59 3.26
CA GLN A 376 -6.09 16.20 4.21
C GLN A 376 -5.31 14.97 3.73
N LEU A 377 -6.00 14.03 3.09
CA LEU A 377 -5.37 12.87 2.44
C LEU A 377 -4.38 13.31 1.36
N GLY A 378 -4.73 14.34 0.59
CA GLY A 378 -3.86 14.86 -0.47
C GLY A 378 -3.54 13.82 -1.56
N TYR A 379 -4.41 12.81 -1.70
CA TYR A 379 -4.27 11.74 -2.68
C TYR A 379 -4.48 12.29 -4.10
N ASP A 380 -3.49 12.04 -4.97
CA ASP A 380 -3.57 12.30 -6.40
C ASP A 380 -3.32 10.97 -7.11
N PRO A 381 -4.32 10.39 -7.80
CA PRO A 381 -4.16 9.10 -8.47
C PRO A 381 -3.18 9.18 -9.64
N ALA A 382 -2.77 10.38 -10.09
CA ALA A 382 -1.67 10.55 -11.02
C ALA A 382 -0.27 10.60 -10.37
N GLU A 383 -0.17 10.58 -9.03
CA GLU A 383 1.11 10.54 -8.32
C GLU A 383 1.69 9.12 -8.42
N MET A 384 2.89 9.02 -9.02
CA MET A 384 3.59 7.76 -9.22
C MET A 384 4.46 7.42 -8.01
N ASP A 385 5.18 8.41 -7.48
CA ASP A 385 5.98 8.28 -6.25
C ASP A 385 6.29 9.66 -5.66
N ASN A 386 6.64 9.68 -4.37
CA ASN A 386 6.77 10.91 -3.57
C ASN A 386 7.92 10.81 -2.58
N ALA A 387 8.89 11.72 -2.71
CA ALA A 387 10.07 11.76 -1.87
C ALA A 387 9.73 11.97 -0.39
N ALA A 388 8.64 12.66 -0.04
CA ALA A 388 8.30 12.95 1.36
C ALA A 388 8.04 11.67 2.16
N GLY A 389 7.27 10.73 1.61
CA GLY A 389 7.01 9.42 2.23
C GLY A 389 8.29 8.59 2.37
N GLN A 390 9.13 8.60 1.33
CA GLN A 390 10.42 7.90 1.36
C GLN A 390 11.40 8.51 2.37
N ILE A 391 11.43 9.84 2.53
CA ILE A 391 12.24 10.53 3.56
C ILE A 391 11.79 10.12 4.96
N GLN A 392 10.48 10.02 5.20
CA GLN A 392 9.96 9.53 6.47
C GLN A 392 10.43 8.11 6.75
N LYS A 393 10.37 7.21 5.76
CA LYS A 393 10.91 5.84 5.87
C LYS A 393 12.41 5.83 6.18
N ILE A 394 13.23 6.62 5.46
CA ILE A 394 14.68 6.77 5.70
C ILE A 394 14.95 7.15 7.16
N ARG A 395 14.23 8.14 7.68
CA ARG A 395 14.39 8.64 9.06
C ARG A 395 13.93 7.61 10.09
N ALA A 396 12.74 7.03 9.93
CA ALA A 396 12.17 6.06 10.87
C ALA A 396 13.06 4.81 11.00
N LEU A 397 13.56 4.31 9.88
CA LEU A 397 14.41 3.12 9.82
C LEU A 397 15.90 3.42 10.05
N HIS A 398 16.28 4.70 10.24
CA HIS A 398 17.65 5.15 10.41
C HIS A 398 18.60 4.65 9.31
N LEU A 399 18.13 4.66 8.06
CA LEU A 399 18.90 4.15 6.93
C LEU A 399 20.18 4.98 6.73
N PRO A 400 21.33 4.35 6.40
CA PRO A 400 22.62 5.03 6.27
C PRO A 400 22.76 5.74 4.92
N VAL A 401 21.77 6.55 4.53
CA VAL A 401 21.71 7.30 3.26
C VAL A 401 21.25 8.74 3.53
N ASP A 402 21.59 9.64 2.62
CA ASP A 402 21.06 11.00 2.67
C ASP A 402 19.62 11.07 2.12
N GLU A 403 18.88 12.12 2.50
CA GLU A 403 17.48 12.28 2.11
C GLU A 403 17.28 12.42 0.59
N LEU A 404 18.30 12.78 -0.19
CA LEU A 404 18.18 12.82 -1.65
C LEU A 404 18.01 11.41 -2.24
N SER A 405 18.39 10.35 -1.52
CA SER A 405 18.16 8.96 -1.93
C SER A 405 16.67 8.62 -2.04
N ALA A 406 15.79 9.37 -1.37
CA ALA A 406 14.35 9.29 -1.56
C ALA A 406 13.92 9.52 -3.02
N CYS A 407 14.73 10.23 -3.81
CA CYS A 407 14.45 10.49 -5.21
C CYS A 407 15.09 9.47 -6.18
N ASN A 408 15.82 8.45 -5.69
CA ASN A 408 16.64 7.60 -6.58
C ASN A 408 15.78 6.84 -7.60
N LEU A 409 14.72 6.16 -7.16
CA LEU A 409 13.84 5.37 -8.03
C LEU A 409 13.14 6.27 -9.08
N MET A 410 12.54 7.37 -8.63
CA MET A 410 11.96 8.38 -9.53
C MET A 410 12.98 8.89 -10.56
N ALA A 411 14.22 9.16 -10.14
CA ALA A 411 15.27 9.65 -11.03
C ALA A 411 15.72 8.59 -12.04
N PHE A 412 15.77 7.32 -11.67
CA PHE A 412 16.04 6.22 -12.58
C PHE A 412 14.94 6.09 -13.64
N TYR A 413 13.67 6.06 -13.22
CA TYR A 413 12.53 5.97 -14.13
C TYR A 413 12.46 7.18 -15.07
N LEU A 414 12.60 8.40 -14.53
CA LEU A 414 12.58 9.63 -15.32
C LEU A 414 13.74 9.69 -16.34
N SER A 415 14.95 9.26 -15.94
CA SER A 415 16.10 9.13 -16.86
C SER A 415 15.77 8.20 -18.03
N TRP A 416 15.21 7.03 -17.72
CA TRP A 416 14.82 6.04 -18.72
C TRP A 416 13.77 6.61 -19.68
N ALA A 417 12.69 7.20 -19.17
CA ALA A 417 11.61 7.77 -19.97
C ALA A 417 12.12 8.89 -20.90
N MET A 418 12.97 9.79 -20.39
CA MET A 418 13.61 10.84 -21.19
C MET A 418 14.47 10.25 -22.32
N LYS A 419 15.26 9.21 -22.05
CA LYS A 419 16.13 8.56 -23.04
C LYS A 419 15.37 7.77 -24.10
N ARG A 420 14.18 7.27 -23.79
CA ARG A 420 13.32 6.48 -24.69
C ARG A 420 12.22 7.30 -25.35
N GLY A 421 12.19 8.61 -25.11
CA GLY A 421 11.23 9.51 -25.74
C GLY A 421 9.80 9.37 -25.24
N GLN A 422 9.61 8.89 -24.01
CA GLN A 422 8.31 8.60 -23.40
C GLN A 422 7.74 9.79 -22.61
N MET A 423 8.10 11.02 -22.97
CA MET A 423 7.72 12.22 -22.22
C MET A 423 6.51 12.91 -22.85
N SER A 424 5.59 13.41 -22.02
CA SER A 424 4.40 14.11 -22.48
C SER A 424 4.76 15.44 -23.17
N ASN A 425 3.90 15.91 -24.07
CA ASN A 425 4.11 17.21 -24.72
C ASN A 425 4.06 18.39 -23.75
N PRO A 426 3.18 18.41 -22.73
CA PRO A 426 3.26 19.41 -21.65
C PRO A 426 4.62 19.40 -20.95
N PHE A 427 5.14 18.24 -20.59
CA PHE A 427 6.46 18.13 -19.95
C PHE A 427 7.57 18.63 -20.87
N LEU A 428 7.57 18.21 -22.14
CA LEU A 428 8.54 18.65 -23.15
C LEU A 428 8.48 20.15 -23.40
N SER A 429 7.31 20.76 -23.35
CA SER A 429 7.14 22.20 -23.58
C SER A 429 7.81 23.02 -22.48
N GLN A 430 7.83 22.50 -21.25
CA GLN A 430 8.46 23.16 -20.11
C GLN A 430 9.94 22.80 -19.93
N TYR A 431 10.34 21.56 -20.26
CA TYR A 431 11.64 20.99 -19.86
C TYR A 431 12.47 20.41 -21.01
N ARG A 432 12.19 20.79 -22.26
CA ARG A 432 12.90 20.31 -23.47
C ARG A 432 14.42 20.25 -23.32
N GLU A 433 15.03 21.34 -22.84
CA GLU A 433 16.48 21.43 -22.70
C GLU A 433 17.06 20.40 -21.72
N VAL A 434 16.31 20.07 -20.66
CA VAL A 434 16.71 19.05 -19.68
C VAL A 434 16.65 17.67 -20.32
N VAL A 435 15.57 17.37 -21.04
CA VAL A 435 15.39 16.08 -21.75
C VAL A 435 16.49 15.87 -22.78
N GLU A 436 16.78 16.88 -23.61
CA GLU A 436 17.85 16.83 -24.61
C GLU A 436 19.24 16.65 -23.96
N ALA A 437 19.50 17.31 -22.82
CA ALA A 437 20.75 17.15 -22.08
C ALA A 437 20.91 15.74 -21.51
N VAL A 438 19.84 15.15 -20.94
CA VAL A 438 19.82 13.77 -20.42
C VAL A 438 20.06 12.77 -21.55
N GLN A 439 19.37 12.92 -22.69
CA GLN A 439 19.58 12.10 -23.88
C GLN A 439 21.02 12.17 -24.40
N ALA A 440 21.67 13.33 -24.28
CA ALA A 440 23.08 13.53 -24.63
C ALA A 440 24.09 13.04 -23.58
N GLY A 441 23.63 12.47 -22.45
CA GLY A 441 24.49 12.03 -21.34
C GLY A 441 25.14 13.18 -20.56
N LYS A 442 24.57 14.38 -20.64
CA LYS A 442 25.04 15.62 -19.99
C LYS A 442 23.95 16.27 -19.14
N GLY A 443 22.95 15.49 -18.75
CA GLY A 443 21.82 15.96 -17.94
C GLY A 443 22.25 16.40 -16.54
N PRO A 444 21.39 17.17 -15.86
CA PRO A 444 21.57 17.49 -14.45
C PRO A 444 21.42 16.23 -13.57
N ASP A 445 21.70 16.35 -12.27
CA ASP A 445 21.26 15.33 -11.32
C ASP A 445 19.73 15.35 -11.24
N LEU A 446 19.10 14.32 -11.77
CA LEU A 446 17.64 14.24 -11.82
C LEU A 446 16.98 14.18 -10.45
N ARG A 447 17.71 13.79 -9.40
CA ARG A 447 17.19 13.79 -8.03
C ARG A 447 16.96 15.22 -7.52
N GLU A 448 17.89 16.12 -7.82
CA GLU A 448 17.76 17.54 -7.53
C GLU A 448 16.69 18.18 -8.42
N PHE A 449 16.62 17.79 -9.70
CA PHE A 449 15.55 18.23 -10.58
C PHE A 449 14.16 17.85 -10.05
N ILE A 450 13.95 16.60 -9.62
CA ILE A 450 12.70 16.14 -9.02
C ILE A 450 12.38 16.96 -7.77
N ARG A 451 13.34 17.07 -6.83
CA ARG A 451 13.15 17.85 -5.59
C ARG A 451 12.79 19.32 -5.86
N ASP A 452 13.52 19.98 -6.75
CA ASP A 452 13.46 21.44 -6.89
C ASP A 452 12.48 21.93 -7.96
N ARG A 453 12.16 21.09 -8.95
CA ARG A 453 11.32 21.46 -10.11
C ARG A 453 10.02 20.69 -10.20
N LEU A 454 9.96 19.49 -9.63
CA LEU A 454 8.76 18.66 -9.55
C LEU A 454 8.24 18.50 -8.10
N ASP A 455 8.71 19.35 -7.19
CA ASP A 455 8.30 19.37 -5.77
C ASP A 455 8.49 18.01 -5.05
N GLY A 456 9.52 17.26 -5.45
CA GLY A 456 9.81 15.95 -4.86
C GLY A 456 8.87 14.83 -5.31
N LYS A 457 8.02 15.06 -6.31
CA LYS A 457 7.03 14.10 -6.81
C LYS A 457 7.27 13.76 -8.27
N LEU A 458 6.88 12.57 -8.68
CA LEU A 458 6.83 12.17 -10.08
C LEU A 458 5.41 11.72 -10.39
N SER A 459 4.85 12.18 -11.52
CA SER A 459 3.47 11.92 -11.90
C SER A 459 3.41 11.23 -13.26
N THR A 460 2.41 10.36 -13.43
CA THR A 460 2.09 9.69 -14.71
C THR A 460 1.85 10.70 -15.84
N GLN A 461 1.34 11.89 -15.54
CA GLN A 461 1.15 12.99 -16.49
C GLN A 461 2.45 13.56 -17.09
N CYS A 462 3.61 13.23 -16.52
CA CYS A 462 4.90 13.59 -17.10
C CYS A 462 5.19 12.81 -18.39
N PHE A 463 4.47 11.73 -18.65
CA PHE A 463 4.76 10.77 -19.71
C PHE A 463 3.72 10.81 -20.83
N ASP A 464 4.13 10.37 -22.01
CA ASP A 464 3.18 10.15 -23.11
C ASP A 464 2.26 8.96 -22.80
N ARG A 465 1.36 8.60 -23.72
CA ARG A 465 0.38 7.53 -23.51
C ARG A 465 1.03 6.22 -23.05
N ARG A 466 2.09 5.80 -23.73
CA ARG A 466 2.76 4.52 -23.44
C ARG A 466 3.60 4.59 -22.17
N GLY A 467 4.29 5.72 -21.94
CA GLY A 467 5.03 5.92 -20.70
C GLY A 467 4.13 6.05 -19.46
N SER A 468 2.96 6.68 -19.61
CA SER A 468 1.94 6.80 -18.55
C SER A 468 1.35 5.44 -18.23
N GLY A 469 0.88 4.70 -19.23
CA GLY A 469 0.33 3.37 -19.01
C GLY A 469 1.39 2.38 -18.49
N PHE A 470 2.66 2.46 -18.92
CA PHE A 470 3.73 1.66 -18.32
C PHE A 470 3.99 2.05 -16.87
N ALA A 471 3.90 3.34 -16.53
CA ALA A 471 4.02 3.79 -15.15
C ALA A 471 2.90 3.18 -14.30
N GLN A 472 1.64 3.28 -14.74
CA GLN A 472 0.49 2.67 -14.06
C GLN A 472 0.62 1.14 -13.93
N TRP A 473 1.15 0.48 -14.95
CA TRP A 473 1.28 -0.98 -14.98
C TRP A 473 2.42 -1.51 -14.09
N TYR A 474 3.51 -0.76 -13.92
CA TYR A 474 4.74 -1.26 -13.28
C TYR A 474 5.27 -0.44 -12.10
N ALA A 475 5.21 0.88 -12.20
CA ALA A 475 5.98 1.79 -11.35
C ALA A 475 5.16 2.61 -10.36
N GLN A 476 3.88 2.80 -10.65
CA GLN A 476 2.90 3.36 -9.74
C GLN A 476 2.44 2.24 -8.81
N ASP A 477 2.31 2.57 -7.53
CA ASP A 477 1.67 1.67 -6.59
C ASP A 477 0.19 1.57 -6.99
N ASN A 478 -0.20 0.44 -7.59
CA ASN A 478 -1.58 0.13 -7.93
C ASN A 478 -2.02 -1.14 -7.17
N ARG A 479 -3.29 -1.21 -6.78
CA ARG A 479 -3.84 -2.31 -5.98
C ARG A 479 -3.66 -3.70 -6.59
N SER A 480 -3.68 -3.82 -7.91
CA SER A 480 -3.60 -5.10 -8.64
C SER A 480 -2.17 -5.56 -8.91
N ASN A 481 -1.19 -4.64 -8.81
CA ASN A 481 0.23 -4.90 -9.04
C ASN A 481 1.11 -4.10 -8.06
N PRO A 482 0.92 -4.29 -6.74
CA PRO A 482 1.50 -3.42 -5.75
C PRO A 482 3.03 -3.51 -5.74
N TYR A 483 3.69 -2.36 -5.70
CA TYR A 483 5.11 -2.19 -5.44
C TYR A 483 6.09 -2.91 -6.39
N VAL A 484 5.69 -3.37 -7.59
CA VAL A 484 6.57 -4.23 -8.40
C VAL A 484 7.89 -3.57 -8.77
N TYR A 485 7.86 -2.30 -9.20
CA TYR A 485 9.09 -1.57 -9.48
C TYR A 485 9.98 -1.41 -8.25
N ARG A 486 9.40 -1.09 -7.09
CA ARG A 486 10.13 -1.01 -5.81
C ARG A 486 10.71 -2.36 -5.43
N ARG A 487 9.96 -3.45 -5.63
CA ARG A 487 10.39 -4.82 -5.38
C ARG A 487 11.58 -5.22 -6.25
N ASP A 488 11.51 -4.99 -7.55
CA ASP A 488 12.62 -5.31 -8.46
C ASP A 488 13.87 -4.47 -8.09
N CYS A 489 13.69 -3.19 -7.74
CA CYS A 489 14.78 -2.34 -7.25
C CYS A 489 15.35 -2.82 -5.90
N ARG A 490 14.48 -3.25 -4.98
CA ARG A 490 14.86 -3.85 -3.70
C ARG A 490 15.69 -5.10 -3.95
N ASP A 491 15.27 -5.97 -4.85
CA ASP A 491 15.97 -7.22 -5.14
C ASP A 491 17.35 -6.98 -5.77
N ILE A 492 17.50 -5.94 -6.60
CA ILE A 492 18.82 -5.45 -7.05
C ILE A 492 19.67 -5.02 -5.84
N ALA A 493 19.09 -4.28 -4.89
CA ALA A 493 19.79 -3.84 -3.69
C ALA A 493 20.21 -5.02 -2.80
N LEU A 494 19.31 -5.98 -2.58
CA LEU A 494 19.56 -7.18 -1.79
C LEU A 494 20.68 -8.03 -2.40
N ALA A 495 20.69 -8.20 -3.72
CA ALA A 495 21.77 -8.90 -4.43
C ALA A 495 23.12 -8.19 -4.26
N GLY A 496 23.14 -6.86 -4.24
CA GLY A 496 24.35 -6.07 -3.98
C GLY A 496 24.80 -6.05 -2.51
N LEU A 497 23.92 -6.43 -1.58
CA LEU A 497 24.11 -6.41 -0.12
C LEU A 497 24.12 -7.82 0.48
N GLU A 498 24.50 -8.84 -0.30
CA GLU A 498 24.51 -10.24 0.14
C GLU A 498 25.31 -10.40 1.46
N GLY A 499 24.66 -10.99 2.47
CA GLY A 499 25.23 -11.21 3.80
C GLY A 499 25.08 -10.04 4.79
N ARG A 500 24.40 -8.94 4.41
CA ARG A 500 24.00 -7.89 5.35
C ARG A 500 23.01 -8.43 6.39
N VAL A 501 23.22 -8.08 7.65
CA VAL A 501 22.25 -8.32 8.74
C VAL A 501 21.29 -7.14 8.78
N TRP A 502 19.99 -7.43 8.73
CA TRP A 502 18.90 -6.46 8.78
C TRP A 502 18.35 -6.36 10.20
N ASN A 503 18.01 -5.15 10.65
CA ASN A 503 17.46 -4.92 11.98
C ASN A 503 15.97 -5.29 12.06
N SER A 504 15.25 -5.29 10.93
CA SER A 504 13.84 -5.65 10.83
C SER A 504 13.46 -6.06 9.40
N ILE A 505 12.27 -6.69 9.25
CA ILE A 505 11.66 -6.94 7.93
C ILE A 505 11.42 -5.62 7.19
N ALA A 506 10.92 -4.59 7.89
CA ALA A 506 10.73 -3.27 7.32
C ALA A 506 12.03 -2.62 6.78
N GLU A 507 13.19 -2.81 7.44
CA GLU A 507 14.48 -2.34 6.88
C GLU A 507 14.84 -3.11 5.60
N GLN A 508 14.56 -4.42 5.58
CA GLN A 508 14.84 -5.27 4.43
C GLN A 508 13.91 -4.98 3.25
N GLU A 509 12.63 -4.69 3.50
CA GLU A 509 11.65 -4.22 2.51
C GLU A 509 12.11 -2.90 1.90
N ALA A 510 12.51 -1.95 2.74
CA ALA A 510 13.02 -0.64 2.34
C ALA A 510 14.42 -0.65 1.68
N ALA A 511 15.00 -1.81 1.38
CA ALA A 511 16.35 -1.91 0.82
C ALA A 511 16.52 -1.20 -0.53
N TYR A 512 15.43 -0.97 -1.28
CA TYR A 512 15.46 -0.18 -2.52
C TYR A 512 15.99 1.26 -2.28
N LEU A 513 15.80 1.84 -1.09
CA LEU A 513 16.32 3.16 -0.71
C LEU A 513 17.85 3.18 -0.53
N LEU A 514 18.46 2.00 -0.41
CA LEU A 514 19.91 1.84 -0.26
C LEU A 514 20.62 1.70 -1.61
N LEU A 515 19.89 1.66 -2.73
CA LEU A 515 20.49 1.65 -4.06
C LEU A 515 21.34 2.91 -4.26
N PRO A 516 22.65 2.77 -4.52
CA PRO A 516 23.50 3.92 -4.73
C PRO A 516 23.20 4.54 -6.10
N TYR A 517 23.19 5.87 -6.17
CA TYR A 517 22.96 6.60 -7.42
C TYR A 517 24.22 6.66 -8.30
N THR A 518 24.67 5.50 -8.77
CA THR A 518 25.83 5.35 -9.66
C THR A 518 25.41 5.06 -11.09
N GLU A 519 26.35 5.19 -12.03
CA GLU A 519 26.11 4.87 -13.43
C GLU A 519 25.82 3.38 -13.64
N GLU A 520 26.52 2.51 -12.90
CA GLU A 520 26.33 1.06 -12.99
C GLU A 520 24.92 0.65 -12.56
N ILE A 521 24.44 1.14 -11.42
CA ILE A 521 23.07 0.86 -10.95
C ILE A 521 22.04 1.46 -11.91
N ARG A 522 22.27 2.68 -12.41
CA ARG A 522 21.37 3.28 -13.39
C ARG A 522 21.25 2.43 -14.64
N GLN A 523 22.35 1.88 -15.15
CA GLN A 523 22.33 0.98 -16.30
C GLN A 523 21.60 -0.34 -16.00
N SER A 524 21.79 -0.92 -14.82
CA SER A 524 21.05 -2.11 -14.38
C SER A 524 19.55 -1.86 -14.29
N VAL A 525 19.13 -0.73 -13.71
CA VAL A 525 17.71 -0.36 -13.61
C VAL A 525 17.13 0.01 -14.99
N GLU A 526 17.89 0.68 -15.86
CA GLU A 526 17.46 0.98 -17.24
C GLU A 526 17.25 -0.29 -18.07
N GLN A 527 18.10 -1.31 -17.90
CA GLN A 527 17.92 -2.61 -18.55
C GLN A 527 16.65 -3.31 -18.04
N LEU A 528 16.44 -3.32 -16.72
CA LEU A 528 15.23 -3.85 -16.11
C LEU A 528 13.97 -3.16 -16.68
N LEU A 529 13.99 -1.83 -16.76
CA LEU A 529 12.87 -1.06 -17.32
C LEU A 529 12.64 -1.39 -18.80
N ASP A 530 13.69 -1.55 -19.61
CA ASP A 530 13.54 -1.98 -21.01
C ASP A 530 12.90 -3.38 -21.12
N GLU A 531 13.29 -4.33 -20.26
CA GLU A 531 12.73 -5.69 -20.24
C GLU A 531 11.25 -5.70 -19.83
N ARG A 532 10.90 -4.93 -18.79
CA ARG A 532 9.52 -4.79 -18.28
C ARG A 532 8.62 -4.03 -19.24
N TYR A 533 9.14 -2.97 -19.86
CA TYR A 533 8.40 -2.22 -20.88
C TYR A 533 8.07 -3.08 -22.10
N GLN A 534 8.99 -3.97 -22.50
CA GLN A 534 8.70 -4.91 -23.58
C GLN A 534 7.60 -5.92 -23.20
N GLN A 535 7.58 -6.41 -21.95
CA GLN A 535 6.49 -7.27 -21.45
C GLN A 535 5.14 -6.54 -21.48
N TYR A 536 5.12 -5.30 -21.01
CA TYR A 536 3.94 -4.44 -21.06
C TYR A 536 3.43 -4.21 -22.48
N LEU A 537 4.32 -3.92 -23.43
CA LEU A 537 3.92 -3.76 -24.83
C LEU A 537 3.36 -5.05 -25.42
N GLU A 538 3.88 -6.21 -25.00
CA GLU A 538 3.40 -7.54 -25.41
C GLU A 538 2.10 -7.97 -24.73
N SER A 539 1.72 -7.36 -23.60
CA SER A 539 0.44 -7.65 -22.93
C SER A 539 -0.65 -6.66 -23.32
N GLU A 540 -0.37 -5.36 -23.25
CA GLU A 540 -1.37 -4.29 -23.38
C GLU A 540 -1.43 -3.67 -24.79
N PHE A 541 -0.35 -3.74 -25.58
CA PHE A 541 -0.21 -3.02 -26.87
C PHE A 541 0.01 -3.94 -28.08
N VAL A 542 -0.23 -5.25 -27.95
CA VAL A 542 -0.23 -6.14 -29.12
C VAL A 542 -1.40 -5.76 -30.01
N ASP A 543 -1.09 -5.13 -31.14
CA ASP A 543 -2.05 -4.58 -32.10
C ASP A 543 -2.92 -3.43 -31.54
N ASP A 544 -2.33 -2.46 -30.81
CA ASP A 544 -3.00 -1.22 -30.31
C ASP A 544 -3.93 -0.62 -31.38
N PRO A 545 -5.26 -0.85 -31.27
CA PRO A 545 -6.21 -0.44 -32.30
C PRO A 545 -6.59 1.04 -32.16
N GLU A 546 -6.20 1.66 -31.05
CA GLU A 546 -6.63 2.99 -30.68
C GLU A 546 -5.63 4.07 -31.08
N GLU A 547 -4.32 3.81 -31.09
CA GLU A 547 -3.35 4.78 -31.62
C GLU A 547 -3.34 4.77 -33.16
N ARG A 548 -3.92 5.81 -33.75
CA ARG A 548 -4.12 5.90 -35.20
C ARG A 548 -3.43 7.10 -35.82
N VAL A 549 -3.04 6.95 -37.10
CA VAL A 549 -2.45 8.04 -37.88
C VAL A 549 -3.51 8.67 -38.78
N ALA A 550 -3.70 9.98 -38.65
CA ALA A 550 -4.68 10.75 -39.42
C ALA A 550 -4.23 10.94 -40.88
N ARG A 551 -4.55 9.97 -41.75
CA ARG A 551 -4.12 9.99 -43.17
C ARG A 551 -4.62 11.22 -43.93
N ALA A 552 -5.78 11.77 -43.55
CA ALA A 552 -6.32 12.96 -44.19
C ALA A 552 -5.51 14.24 -43.90
N ALA A 553 -4.55 14.20 -42.97
CA ALA A 553 -3.64 15.31 -42.69
C ALA A 553 -2.41 15.31 -43.63
N GLU A 554 -2.13 14.21 -44.35
CA GLU A 554 -0.93 14.10 -45.18
C GLU A 554 -0.86 15.19 -46.26
N GLY A 555 0.27 15.89 -46.33
CA GLY A 555 0.49 16.99 -47.29
C GLY A 555 -0.18 18.32 -46.92
N LYS A 556 -0.92 18.41 -45.81
CA LYS A 556 -1.50 19.67 -45.31
C LYS A 556 -0.46 20.46 -44.50
N PRO A 557 -0.47 21.81 -44.56
CA PRO A 557 0.49 22.64 -43.83
C PRO A 557 0.23 22.58 -42.32
N ALA A 558 1.28 22.65 -41.51
CA ALA A 558 1.13 22.78 -40.06
C ALA A 558 0.45 24.11 -39.69
N VAL A 559 -0.59 24.02 -38.86
CA VAL A 559 -1.42 25.16 -38.42
C VAL A 559 -1.35 25.43 -36.92
N LEU A 560 -0.76 24.50 -36.14
CA LEU A 560 -0.66 24.56 -34.69
C LEU A 560 0.77 24.21 -34.22
N PRO A 561 1.77 25.08 -34.47
CA PRO A 561 3.17 24.78 -34.19
C PRO A 561 3.57 24.92 -32.71
N ASP A 562 2.86 25.75 -31.94
CA ASP A 562 3.21 26.13 -30.56
C ASP A 562 2.23 25.54 -29.52
N TRP A 563 1.65 24.37 -29.80
CA TRP A 563 0.78 23.69 -28.84
C TRP A 563 1.59 23.03 -27.73
N ASP A 564 1.33 23.45 -26.50
CA ASP A 564 1.97 22.97 -25.28
C ASP A 564 1.08 22.02 -24.46
N GLY A 565 -0.17 21.79 -24.88
CA GLY A 565 -1.08 20.83 -24.26
C GLY A 565 -0.84 19.37 -24.66
N PRO A 566 -1.65 18.44 -24.13
CA PRO A 566 -1.61 17.03 -24.51
C PRO A 566 -1.89 16.81 -26.00
N LEU A 567 -1.29 15.78 -26.60
CA LEU A 567 -1.31 15.60 -28.06
C LEU A 567 -2.45 14.72 -28.56
N LEU A 568 -2.98 13.82 -27.76
CA LEU A 568 -3.98 12.86 -28.25
C LEU A 568 -5.40 13.36 -28.02
N CYS A 569 -6.25 13.20 -29.03
CA CYS A 569 -7.67 13.47 -28.98
C CYS A 569 -8.43 12.28 -29.55
N TYR A 570 -9.61 12.01 -29.02
CA TYR A 570 -10.48 10.98 -29.56
C TYR A 570 -11.15 11.50 -30.83
N THR A 571 -11.15 10.75 -31.92
CA THR A 571 -11.69 11.25 -33.21
C THR A 571 -12.20 10.12 -34.07
N SER A 572 -13.29 10.36 -34.81
CA SER A 572 -13.82 9.40 -35.77
C SER A 572 -12.97 9.31 -37.04
N ASP A 573 -12.92 8.12 -37.65
CA ASP A 573 -12.26 7.86 -38.92
C ASP A 573 -12.84 8.73 -40.07
N ARG A 574 -14.10 9.17 -39.95
CA ARG A 574 -14.71 10.14 -40.87
C ARG A 574 -13.87 11.41 -40.97
N VAL A 575 -13.45 11.95 -39.83
CA VAL A 575 -12.59 13.14 -39.78
C VAL A 575 -11.16 12.74 -40.13
N ALA A 576 -10.57 11.81 -39.38
CA ALA A 576 -9.13 11.55 -39.40
C ALA A 576 -8.65 10.81 -40.66
N GLN A 577 -9.44 9.87 -41.19
CA GLN A 577 -9.11 9.08 -42.38
C GLN A 577 -9.72 9.67 -43.66
N ASN A 578 -11.01 10.06 -43.61
CA ASN A 578 -11.72 10.53 -44.81
C ASN A 578 -11.63 12.06 -45.03
N GLY A 579 -11.18 12.81 -44.02
CA GLY A 579 -11.02 14.27 -44.12
C GLY A 579 -12.34 15.04 -44.09
N CYS A 580 -13.40 14.46 -43.54
CA CYS A 580 -14.65 15.16 -43.28
C CYS A 580 -14.42 16.32 -42.30
N ARG A 581 -15.23 17.38 -42.43
CA ARG A 581 -15.17 18.50 -41.50
C ARG A 581 -15.78 18.11 -40.16
N VAL A 582 -15.20 18.62 -39.08
CA VAL A 582 -15.72 18.42 -37.73
C VAL A 582 -17.04 19.16 -37.59
N ARG A 583 -18.12 18.44 -37.30
CA ARG A 583 -19.42 19.05 -36.98
C ARG A 583 -19.76 19.00 -35.52
N LEU A 584 -19.33 17.96 -34.82
CA LEU A 584 -19.56 17.82 -33.39
C LEU A 584 -18.22 17.71 -32.69
N MET A 585 -18.08 18.42 -31.57
CA MET A 585 -16.93 18.25 -30.69
C MET A 585 -17.32 18.36 -29.23
N ASP A 586 -16.76 17.45 -28.44
CA ASP A 586 -17.00 17.33 -27.01
C ASP A 586 -15.66 17.50 -26.27
N ARG A 587 -15.67 18.24 -25.16
CA ARG A 587 -14.52 18.42 -24.29
C ARG A 587 -14.76 17.63 -22.99
N LEU A 588 -14.36 16.38 -23.00
CA LEU A 588 -14.46 15.45 -21.87
C LEU A 588 -13.30 15.66 -20.91
N LEU A 589 -13.53 15.46 -19.62
CA LEU A 589 -12.49 15.46 -18.61
C LEU A 589 -11.79 14.08 -18.69
N PRO A 590 -10.50 14.02 -19.05
CA PRO A 590 -9.75 12.76 -19.01
C PRO A 590 -9.66 12.21 -17.59
N GLU A 591 -9.34 10.92 -17.49
CA GLU A 591 -8.86 10.34 -16.24
C GLU A 591 -7.63 11.11 -15.74
N ARG A 592 -7.46 11.13 -14.42
CA ARG A 592 -6.51 12.04 -13.77
C ARG A 592 -5.08 11.72 -14.19
N GLU A 593 -4.76 10.46 -14.40
CA GLU A 593 -3.49 9.88 -14.82
C GLU A 593 -3.15 10.26 -16.27
N ASP A 594 -4.18 10.41 -17.10
CA ASP A 594 -4.04 10.55 -18.55
C ASP A 594 -4.00 11.99 -19.03
N MET A 595 -4.29 12.97 -18.15
CA MET A 595 -4.26 14.40 -18.45
C MET A 595 -2.92 14.91 -19.01
N GLY A 596 -1.84 14.16 -18.89
CA GLY A 596 -0.55 14.49 -19.50
C GLY A 596 -0.50 14.27 -21.01
N TRP A 597 -1.19 13.24 -21.51
CA TRP A 597 -1.12 12.79 -22.90
C TRP A 597 -2.45 12.89 -23.64
N GLU A 598 -3.57 12.74 -22.92
CA GLU A 598 -4.92 12.88 -23.43
C GLU A 598 -5.41 14.32 -23.29
N SER A 599 -5.85 14.89 -24.41
CA SER A 599 -6.40 16.22 -24.40
C SER A 599 -7.79 16.22 -23.76
N GLY A 600 -8.60 15.19 -23.96
CA GLY A 600 -10.04 15.19 -23.64
C GLY A 600 -10.90 15.84 -24.73
N TRP A 601 -10.33 16.17 -25.90
CA TRP A 601 -11.15 16.52 -27.07
C TRP A 601 -11.64 15.26 -27.77
N ALA A 602 -12.92 15.21 -28.09
CA ALA A 602 -13.53 14.26 -29.00
C ALA A 602 -14.08 14.99 -30.24
N PHE A 603 -13.79 14.49 -31.45
CA PHE A 603 -14.17 15.14 -32.71
C PHE A 603 -14.90 14.19 -33.67
N TYR A 604 -16.04 14.65 -34.20
CA TYR A 604 -16.94 13.87 -35.05
C TYR A 604 -17.43 14.68 -36.25
N SER A 605 -17.78 14.00 -37.35
CA SER A 605 -18.42 14.60 -38.52
C SER A 605 -19.93 14.73 -38.38
N GLY A 606 -20.54 14.09 -37.38
CA GLY A 606 -21.98 14.15 -37.09
C GLY A 606 -22.83 13.30 -38.03
N ASP A 607 -22.21 12.35 -38.73
CA ASP A 607 -22.88 11.39 -39.63
C ASP A 607 -22.35 9.95 -39.41
N GLU A 608 -21.76 9.70 -38.24
CA GLU A 608 -21.18 8.41 -37.85
C GLU A 608 -22.23 7.30 -37.85
N GLU A 609 -23.37 7.50 -37.19
CA GLU A 609 -24.46 6.51 -37.11
C GLU A 609 -25.07 6.20 -38.48
N ASP A 610 -25.21 7.21 -39.34
CA ASP A 610 -25.69 7.03 -40.72
C ASP A 610 -24.74 6.17 -41.57
N VAL A 611 -23.44 6.19 -41.27
CA VAL A 611 -22.38 5.55 -42.07
C VAL A 611 -21.99 4.19 -41.50
N TYR A 612 -21.91 4.07 -40.18
CA TYR A 612 -21.42 2.90 -39.46
C TYR A 612 -22.55 2.05 -38.87
N GLY A 613 -23.77 2.59 -38.76
CA GLY A 613 -24.90 1.95 -38.08
C GLY A 613 -25.02 2.39 -36.62
N GLU A 614 -26.13 2.01 -35.99
CA GLU A 614 -26.42 2.27 -34.58
C GLU A 614 -25.80 1.20 -33.66
N GLY A 615 -25.35 1.60 -32.48
CA GLY A 615 -24.85 0.72 -31.40
C GLY A 615 -23.36 0.89 -31.08
N ASP A 616 -22.96 0.42 -29.90
CA ASP A 616 -21.62 0.68 -29.33
C ASP A 616 -20.46 0.02 -30.12
N GLU A 617 -20.76 -0.98 -30.97
CA GLU A 617 -19.75 -1.71 -31.78
C GLU A 617 -19.00 -0.82 -32.80
N TYR A 618 -19.54 0.35 -33.19
CA TYR A 618 -18.85 1.22 -34.14
C TYR A 618 -17.74 2.07 -33.51
N ASP A 619 -17.89 2.53 -32.26
CA ASP A 619 -16.90 3.40 -31.63
C ASP A 619 -15.55 2.68 -31.48
N GLU A 620 -15.58 1.40 -31.07
CA GLU A 620 -14.39 0.55 -30.96
C GLU A 620 -13.69 0.33 -32.32
N SER A 621 -14.47 0.30 -33.40
CA SER A 621 -13.97 -0.03 -34.75
C SER A 621 -13.52 1.20 -35.54
N HIS A 622 -14.19 2.34 -35.35
CA HIS A 622 -14.13 3.50 -36.24
C HIS A 622 -13.77 4.82 -35.54
N CYS A 623 -13.54 4.79 -34.23
CA CYS A 623 -12.96 5.89 -33.48
C CYS A 623 -11.64 5.45 -32.82
N GLY A 624 -10.86 6.43 -32.36
CA GLY A 624 -9.58 6.18 -31.70
C GLY A 624 -8.84 7.47 -31.38
N PHE A 625 -7.64 7.34 -30.85
CA PHE A 625 -6.77 8.45 -30.49
C PHE A 625 -5.89 8.88 -31.66
N TYR A 626 -5.95 10.18 -31.95
CA TYR A 626 -5.21 10.84 -33.01
C TYR A 626 -4.46 12.06 -32.49
N ASP A 627 -3.36 12.42 -33.17
CA ASP A 627 -2.64 13.66 -32.89
C ASP A 627 -3.52 14.88 -33.22
N ILE A 628 -3.85 15.67 -32.20
CA ILE A 628 -4.71 16.85 -32.30
C ILE A 628 -4.19 17.88 -33.30
N ARG A 629 -2.87 17.95 -33.48
CA ARG A 629 -2.25 18.85 -34.45
C ARG A 629 -2.62 18.43 -35.87
N ASP A 630 -2.72 17.13 -36.14
CA ASP A 630 -3.15 16.60 -37.43
C ASP A 630 -4.64 16.81 -37.67
N ILE A 631 -5.48 16.65 -36.65
CA ILE A 631 -6.91 16.98 -36.73
C ILE A 631 -7.11 18.48 -37.03
N CYS A 632 -6.32 19.36 -36.39
CA CYS A 632 -6.33 20.79 -36.70
C CYS A 632 -5.86 21.09 -38.14
N ARG A 633 -4.91 20.31 -38.69
CA ARG A 633 -4.54 20.44 -40.11
C ARG A 633 -5.70 20.04 -41.03
N ILE A 634 -6.49 19.03 -40.63
CA ILE A 634 -7.66 18.59 -41.38
C ILE A 634 -8.74 19.66 -41.41
N ASP A 635 -9.03 20.25 -40.25
CA ASP A 635 -10.04 21.31 -40.09
C ASP A 635 -9.52 22.47 -39.21
N PRO A 636 -8.88 23.50 -39.80
CA PRO A 636 -8.32 24.60 -39.02
C PRO A 636 -9.34 25.45 -38.26
N ASP A 637 -10.65 25.31 -38.55
CA ASP A 637 -11.69 26.10 -37.87
C ASP A 637 -11.79 25.77 -36.38
N ILE A 638 -11.38 24.55 -35.96
CA ILE A 638 -11.49 24.08 -34.58
C ILE A 638 -10.44 24.68 -33.63
N ILE A 639 -9.34 25.22 -34.15
CA ILE A 639 -8.20 25.73 -33.35
C ILE A 639 -8.63 26.76 -32.30
N ARG A 640 -9.61 27.60 -32.65
CA ARG A 640 -10.10 28.67 -31.76
C ARG A 640 -10.81 28.14 -30.49
N PHE A 641 -11.16 26.87 -30.47
CA PHE A 641 -11.94 26.24 -29.40
C PHE A 641 -11.09 25.41 -28.45
N LEU A 642 -9.82 25.11 -28.79
CA LEU A 642 -9.00 24.16 -28.04
C LEU A 642 -8.79 24.49 -26.56
N ASN A 643 -8.98 25.76 -26.18
CA ASN A 643 -8.84 26.27 -24.81
C ASN A 643 -10.18 26.39 -24.06
N LEU A 644 -11.27 25.87 -24.61
CA LEU A 644 -12.55 25.83 -23.91
C LEU A 644 -12.50 24.86 -22.71
N PRO A 645 -13.26 25.13 -21.64
CA PRO A 645 -13.23 24.32 -20.42
C PRO A 645 -13.80 22.92 -20.64
N TYR A 646 -13.44 21.99 -19.75
CA TYR A 646 -14.07 20.67 -19.67
C TYR A 646 -15.58 20.77 -19.45
N GLY A 647 -16.31 19.82 -20.04
CA GLY A 647 -17.78 19.82 -20.12
C GLY A 647 -18.35 20.62 -21.29
N THR A 648 -17.52 21.30 -22.09
CA THR A 648 -18.01 22.06 -23.24
C THR A 648 -18.34 21.15 -24.41
N MET A 649 -19.49 21.40 -25.06
CA MET A 649 -19.90 20.75 -26.29
C MET A 649 -20.25 21.81 -27.34
N GLN A 650 -19.82 21.59 -28.58
CA GLN A 650 -20.02 22.53 -29.68
C GLN A 650 -20.44 21.79 -30.94
N MET A 651 -21.44 22.33 -31.63
CA MET A 651 -21.95 21.81 -32.89
C MET A 651 -21.87 22.86 -33.99
N ARG A 652 -21.41 22.45 -35.17
CA ARG A 652 -21.36 23.27 -36.38
C ARG A 652 -22.66 23.08 -37.16
N GLY A 653 -23.47 24.14 -37.24
CA GLY A 653 -24.72 24.13 -38.01
C GLY A 653 -24.49 24.10 -39.53
N GLU A 654 -25.58 23.90 -40.28
CA GLU A 654 -25.55 23.92 -41.76
C GLU A 654 -25.08 25.26 -42.34
N ASP A 655 -25.25 26.34 -41.59
CA ASP A 655 -24.77 27.69 -41.92
C ASP A 655 -23.25 27.86 -41.71
N GLY A 656 -22.58 26.84 -41.15
CA GLY A 656 -21.16 26.85 -40.82
C GLY A 656 -20.82 27.61 -39.53
N ALA A 657 -21.82 28.11 -38.79
CA ALA A 657 -21.64 28.72 -37.48
C ALA A 657 -21.56 27.66 -36.38
N TRP A 658 -20.94 28.02 -35.25
CA TRP A 658 -20.80 27.14 -34.10
C TRP A 658 -21.80 27.52 -33.01
N TYR A 659 -22.42 26.50 -32.43
CA TYR A 659 -23.44 26.60 -31.40
C TYR A 659 -23.00 25.74 -30.21
N GLU A 660 -23.12 26.30 -29.01
CA GLU A 660 -22.97 25.52 -27.77
C GLU A 660 -24.23 24.69 -27.56
N VAL A 661 -24.05 23.41 -27.24
CA VAL A 661 -25.14 22.44 -27.08
C VAL A 661 -25.07 21.88 -25.67
N THR A 662 -26.22 21.65 -25.03
CA THR A 662 -26.26 21.00 -23.72
C THR A 662 -26.54 19.50 -23.90
N ARG A 663 -26.13 18.67 -22.93
CA ARG A 663 -26.40 17.22 -22.97
C ARG A 663 -27.91 16.89 -23.03
N GLU A 664 -28.79 17.79 -22.58
CA GLU A 664 -30.25 17.64 -22.71
C GLU A 664 -30.72 17.80 -24.16
N ASP A 665 -30.06 18.63 -24.97
CA ASP A 665 -30.41 18.84 -26.38
C ASP A 665 -30.09 17.63 -27.28
N LYS A 666 -29.23 16.71 -26.84
CA LYS A 666 -28.98 15.42 -27.53
C LYS A 666 -30.18 14.47 -27.45
N GLY A 667 -31.09 14.66 -26.49
CA GLY A 667 -32.28 13.82 -26.30
C GLY A 667 -33.57 14.33 -26.96
N GLU A 668 -33.56 15.50 -27.61
CA GLU A 668 -34.78 16.11 -28.17
C GLU A 668 -35.00 15.86 -29.68
N GLU A 669 -34.12 15.11 -30.36
CA GLU A 669 -34.35 14.68 -31.77
C GLU A 669 -35.01 13.30 -31.93
N GLU A 670 -35.62 12.75 -30.88
CA GLU A 670 -36.51 11.59 -30.97
C GLU A 670 -37.96 11.94 -30.58
N THR A 671 -38.79 12.24 -31.58
CA THR A 671 -40.27 12.11 -31.49
C THR A 671 -40.83 11.24 -32.61
#